data_AF-A0A927V2B8-F1
#
_entry.id   AF-A0A927V2B8-F1
#
_cell.length_a   1.000
_cell.length_b   1.000
_cell.length_c   1.000
_cell.angle_alpha   90.00
_cell.angle_beta   90.00
_cell.angle_gamma   90.00
#
_symmetry.space_group_name_H-M   'P 1'
#
loop_
_entity.id
_entity.type
_entity.pdbx_description
1 polymer ?
#
loop_
_entity_poly.entity_id
_entity_poly.type
_entity_poly.pdbx_seq_one_letter_code
_entity_poly.pdbx_strand_id
1 'polypeptide(L)'
;MDIKQTESYYMENNCIKGKTKSTNRGASLLMVIIAMTFVGVIAAVVIALTYRNLESIRTGMASTANFYTAEVAMDELKTTMNEWADKAVRVSYTQWLQQLGTTERSKQEQKFKQLFVAEMVKVLNEDFMKYFGDSPAEDIDSLFDTFDADVKWNETAGDPLIITSDVFEPHTVTTEDDTQLTIKNISVVYKDSRGFSTTITTDYVFDIHYPGLAVNAVTETNVACADYVIIADGQIQNVANATLNVRGSIYGGGYNKNTLGYDIPGMLLNGGNTVVFADNVLSKSDIEVTNGAKLTVKGIDADEDYTGELHYGNIWARGLNVSGEGPAGMNLQGNCYITDDTTMNAKTDGSNGNSFFNVVGSYYGYNTNNAVVGNKDEQGISLTYGTPEGSSSVVINSENTNVDFTQCNPLWLAGKSFVSVPDQYGYIDKNNVSFVEGDSVSYRGLQSAYLMPGDCIIGIGHNPMTDTEYESLVEGNSKKSEDRTEEDCYIDLTRSYSNGGVRLTNYVNLNEPYRVAYVTYSASSAGKLVYLYLNFSDTDKAAEYFQEYEGKFGTLVNQRMASLGSGRVLFNPATIVSTGNCIGYEDVAGGAGVSLYPANRDYNDSDVENMQTELATKYVGLTSGLDEAYSGVSSEYLTDSIVDMSKVNDNRVDVDLGSLEGIYEQAYLITGSDIEITSNMTGIIIAKGDVSIAGGIDFKGLIIARGNVIVNGTYTAAPDSVSYLILNHEKVMPFFKLQTEEGYGTGDVQATDIISIDYENWKKN
;
A
#
# COMPACT_ATOMS: atom_id res chain seq x y z
N MET A 1 -48.87 60.72 -42.51
CA MET A 1 -49.69 61.44 -43.50
C MET A 1 -50.93 60.60 -43.71
N ASP A 2 -51.93 60.83 -42.87
CA ASP A 2 -53.15 61.61 -43.18
C ASP A 2 -54.11 60.84 -44.10
N ILE A 3 -55.05 60.10 -43.50
CA ILE A 3 -56.43 60.51 -43.13
C ILE A 3 -57.24 60.93 -44.37
N LYS A 4 -58.23 60.13 -44.76
CA LYS A 4 -59.69 60.39 -44.62
C LYS A 4 -60.45 59.41 -45.51
N GLN A 5 -61.23 58.50 -44.94
CA GLN A 5 -62.57 58.71 -44.36
C GLN A 5 -63.65 58.97 -45.42
N THR A 6 -64.52 57.97 -45.46
CA THR A 6 -65.99 58.03 -45.57
C THR A 6 -66.64 58.39 -46.90
N GLU A 7 -67.46 57.40 -47.28
CA GLU A 7 -68.82 57.54 -47.80
C GLU A 7 -68.89 58.00 -49.25
N SER A 8 -69.75 57.40 -50.07
CA SER A 8 -71.15 57.81 -50.24
C SER A 8 -71.33 57.67 -51.76
N TYR A 9 -72.23 56.93 -52.41
CA TYR A 9 -73.70 56.91 -52.37
C TYR A 9 -74.14 56.63 -53.85
N TYR A 10 -75.46 56.46 -54.04
CA TYR A 10 -76.26 56.85 -55.21
C TYR A 10 -76.58 55.83 -56.32
N MET A 11 -77.89 55.59 -56.37
CA MET A 11 -78.73 54.85 -57.31
C MET A 11 -79.01 55.64 -58.60
N GLU A 12 -79.15 54.91 -59.71
CA GLU A 12 -80.06 55.14 -60.84
C GLU A 12 -80.58 53.73 -61.24
N ASN A 13 -81.87 53.39 -61.26
CA ASN A 13 -82.86 53.94 -62.18
C ASN A 13 -84.33 53.72 -61.72
N ASN A 14 -85.11 54.78 -61.95
CA ASN A 14 -86.51 54.83 -62.41
C ASN A 14 -87.71 54.53 -61.48
N CYS A 15 -88.40 55.66 -61.20
CA CYS A 15 -89.83 55.93 -61.42
C CYS A 15 -90.90 55.37 -60.45
N ILE A 16 -91.33 56.31 -59.59
CA ILE A 16 -92.73 56.75 -59.35
C ILE A 16 -93.74 55.75 -58.74
N LYS A 17 -94.08 56.10 -57.50
CA LYS A 17 -95.37 56.02 -56.78
C LYS A 17 -96.01 54.66 -56.51
N GLY A 18 -96.19 54.41 -55.21
CA GLY A 18 -97.31 53.64 -54.68
C GLY A 18 -97.17 53.38 -53.18
N LYS A 19 -97.72 54.26 -52.34
CA LYS A 19 -97.74 54.18 -50.87
C LYS A 19 -98.25 52.82 -50.36
N THR A 20 -97.60 52.27 -49.34
CA THR A 20 -98.22 51.96 -48.02
C THR A 20 -97.18 51.52 -46.98
N LYS A 21 -97.28 52.12 -45.78
CA LYS A 21 -96.59 51.70 -44.55
C LYS A 21 -97.05 50.29 -44.18
N SER A 22 -96.11 49.36 -44.02
CA SER A 22 -96.38 48.02 -43.47
C SER A 22 -95.36 47.74 -42.35
N THR A 23 -95.88 47.51 -41.15
CA THR A 23 -95.15 47.34 -39.89
C THR A 23 -94.50 45.95 -39.81
N ASN A 24 -93.17 45.91 -39.78
CA ASN A 24 -92.32 44.71 -39.71
C ASN A 24 -92.32 43.95 -38.37
N ARG A 25 -93.46 43.88 -37.67
CA ARG A 25 -93.53 43.15 -36.38
C ARG A 25 -93.36 41.64 -36.56
N GLY A 26 -93.80 41.08 -37.69
CA GLY A 26 -93.58 39.66 -38.02
C GLY A 26 -92.13 39.33 -38.37
N ALA A 27 -91.44 40.21 -39.11
CA ALA A 27 -90.03 40.02 -39.46
C ALA A 27 -89.10 40.12 -38.23
N SER A 28 -89.40 41.01 -37.27
CA SER A 28 -88.65 41.09 -36.02
C SER A 28 -88.83 39.84 -35.15
N LEU A 29 -90.05 39.30 -35.04
CA LEU A 29 -90.31 38.05 -34.30
C LEU A 29 -89.57 36.87 -34.94
N LEU A 30 -89.61 36.76 -36.28
CA LEU A 30 -88.95 35.69 -37.03
C LEU A 30 -87.42 35.79 -36.92
N MET A 31 -86.86 37.01 -36.99
CA MET A 31 -85.42 37.24 -36.81
C MET A 31 -84.96 36.87 -35.39
N VAL A 32 -85.77 37.17 -34.35
CA VAL A 32 -85.45 36.77 -32.96
C VAL A 32 -85.50 35.24 -32.80
N ILE A 33 -86.47 34.55 -33.41
CA ILE A 33 -86.55 33.08 -33.37
C ILE A 33 -85.35 32.45 -34.10
N ILE A 34 -84.97 32.97 -35.27
CA ILE A 34 -83.78 32.51 -36.01
C ILE A 34 -82.50 32.78 -35.21
N ALA A 35 -82.38 33.96 -34.58
CA ALA A 35 -81.23 34.29 -33.75
C ALA A 35 -81.14 33.39 -32.50
N MET A 36 -82.25 33.13 -31.81
CA MET A 36 -82.30 32.25 -30.65
C MET A 36 -81.98 30.78 -31.01
N THR A 37 -82.47 30.30 -32.16
CA THR A 37 -82.12 28.96 -32.66
C THR A 37 -80.64 28.87 -33.06
N PHE A 38 -80.08 29.92 -33.66
CA PHE A 38 -78.65 29.95 -33.99
C PHE A 38 -77.77 29.93 -32.73
N VAL A 39 -78.13 30.69 -31.69
CA VAL A 39 -77.46 30.64 -30.38
C VAL A 39 -77.60 29.26 -29.74
N GLY A 40 -78.77 28.62 -29.85
CA GLY A 40 -79.00 27.26 -29.37
C GLY A 40 -78.13 26.21 -30.08
N VAL A 41 -77.97 26.32 -31.41
CA VAL A 41 -77.08 25.44 -32.18
C VAL A 41 -75.62 25.67 -31.81
N ILE A 42 -75.17 26.93 -31.67
CA ILE A 42 -73.80 27.22 -31.23
C ILE A 42 -73.55 26.66 -29.82
N ALA A 43 -74.48 26.86 -28.89
CA ALA A 43 -74.36 26.32 -27.53
C ALA A 43 -74.27 24.78 -27.54
N ALA A 44 -75.08 24.10 -28.36
CA ALA A 44 -75.02 22.65 -28.52
C ALA A 44 -73.67 22.18 -29.12
N VAL A 45 -73.15 22.89 -30.13
CA VAL A 45 -71.84 22.59 -30.73
C VAL A 45 -70.71 22.80 -29.71
N VAL A 46 -70.75 23.89 -28.94
CA VAL A 46 -69.75 24.16 -27.88
C VAL A 46 -69.80 23.08 -26.80
N ILE A 47 -71.00 22.66 -26.35
CA ILE A 47 -71.14 21.57 -25.37
C ILE A 47 -70.63 20.25 -25.96
N ALA A 48 -70.93 19.93 -27.22
CA ALA A 48 -70.45 18.71 -27.87
C ALA A 48 -68.91 18.71 -28.03
N LEU A 49 -68.31 19.84 -28.41
CA LEU A 49 -66.86 20.00 -28.47
C LEU A 49 -66.22 19.88 -27.08
N THR A 50 -66.84 20.49 -26.05
CA THR A 50 -66.36 20.43 -24.67
C THR A 50 -66.47 19.01 -24.12
N TYR A 51 -67.56 18.29 -24.43
CA TYR A 51 -67.75 16.89 -24.04
C TYR A 51 -66.71 15.97 -24.71
N ARG A 52 -66.50 16.10 -26.03
CA ARG A 52 -65.46 15.33 -26.74
C ARG A 52 -64.06 15.64 -26.23
N ASN A 53 -63.79 16.90 -25.88
CA ASN A 53 -62.51 17.30 -25.29
C ASN A 53 -62.33 16.70 -23.89
N LEU A 54 -63.35 16.76 -23.02
CA LEU A 54 -63.35 16.11 -21.72
C LEU A 54 -63.19 14.58 -21.82
N GLU A 55 -63.85 13.96 -22.79
CA GLU A 55 -63.70 12.53 -23.08
C GLU A 55 -62.28 12.22 -23.53
N SER A 56 -61.72 12.98 -24.48
CA SER A 56 -60.33 12.85 -24.92
C SER A 56 -59.31 13.07 -23.79
N ILE A 57 -59.55 14.01 -22.88
CA ILE A 57 -58.69 14.24 -21.71
C ILE A 57 -58.81 13.05 -20.75
N ARG A 58 -60.02 12.54 -20.50
CA ARG A 58 -60.22 11.36 -19.64
C ARG A 58 -59.59 10.10 -20.23
N THR A 59 -59.74 9.85 -21.52
CA THR A 59 -59.10 8.74 -22.23
C THR A 59 -57.59 8.90 -22.23
N GLY A 60 -57.08 10.12 -22.41
CA GLY A 60 -55.66 10.44 -22.29
C GLY A 60 -55.12 10.15 -20.89
N MET A 61 -55.81 10.61 -19.83
CA MET A 61 -55.42 10.34 -18.44
C MET A 61 -55.46 8.84 -18.11
N ALA A 62 -56.48 8.11 -18.57
CA ALA A 62 -56.59 6.66 -18.36
C ALA A 62 -55.49 5.88 -19.11
N SER A 63 -55.19 6.23 -20.36
CA SER A 63 -54.09 5.62 -21.13
C SER A 63 -52.72 5.92 -20.53
N THR A 64 -52.52 7.11 -19.97
CA THR A 64 -51.28 7.45 -19.26
C THR A 64 -51.16 6.69 -17.94
N ALA A 65 -52.25 6.57 -17.16
CA ALA A 65 -52.25 5.79 -15.92
C ALA A 65 -51.98 4.30 -16.19
N ASN A 66 -52.69 3.70 -17.15
CA ASN A 66 -52.50 2.31 -17.56
C ASN A 66 -51.09 2.04 -18.10
N PHE A 67 -50.47 3.03 -18.75
CA PHE A 67 -49.09 2.92 -19.23
C PHE A 67 -48.09 2.83 -18.08
N TYR A 68 -48.17 3.72 -17.09
CA TYR A 68 -47.29 3.63 -15.92
C TYR A 68 -47.46 2.30 -15.18
N THR A 69 -48.69 1.79 -15.12
CA THR A 69 -48.96 0.49 -14.53
C THR A 69 -48.37 -0.67 -15.34
N ALA A 70 -48.49 -0.64 -16.67
CA ALA A 70 -47.87 -1.64 -17.54
C ALA A 70 -46.33 -1.54 -17.56
N GLU A 71 -45.77 -0.35 -17.32
CA GLU A 71 -44.33 -0.10 -17.18
C GLU A 71 -43.79 -0.75 -15.89
N VAL A 72 -44.49 -0.59 -14.76
CA VAL A 72 -44.12 -1.28 -13.50
C VAL A 72 -44.13 -2.79 -13.66
N ALA A 73 -45.14 -3.36 -14.36
CA ALA A 73 -45.15 -4.79 -14.66
C ALA A 73 -43.98 -5.22 -15.57
N MET A 74 -43.52 -4.35 -16.47
CA MET A 74 -42.34 -4.63 -17.30
C MET A 74 -41.03 -4.58 -16.49
N ASP A 75 -40.95 -3.70 -15.48
CA ASP A 75 -39.82 -3.60 -14.56
C ASP A 75 -39.77 -4.80 -13.58
N GLU A 76 -40.92 -5.28 -13.10
CA GLU A 76 -41.00 -6.50 -12.30
C GLU A 76 -40.57 -7.74 -13.12
N LEU A 77 -41.03 -7.86 -14.37
CA LEU A 77 -40.57 -8.92 -15.28
C LEU A 77 -39.05 -8.84 -15.54
N LYS A 78 -38.50 -7.63 -15.66
CA LYS A 78 -37.05 -7.43 -15.77
C LYS A 78 -36.31 -7.89 -14.52
N THR A 79 -36.91 -7.72 -13.34
CA THR A 79 -36.34 -8.19 -12.07
C THR A 79 -36.27 -9.72 -12.04
N THR A 80 -37.35 -10.42 -12.42
CA THR A 80 -37.34 -11.88 -12.55
C THR A 80 -36.31 -12.38 -13.57
N MET A 81 -36.18 -11.69 -14.71
CA MET A 81 -35.16 -12.03 -15.72
C MET A 81 -33.73 -11.86 -15.19
N ASN A 82 -33.47 -10.89 -14.31
CA ASN A 82 -32.18 -10.74 -13.64
C ASN A 82 -31.90 -11.91 -12.67
N GLU A 83 -32.91 -12.40 -11.94
CA GLU A 83 -32.76 -13.55 -11.04
C GLU A 83 -32.39 -14.83 -11.81
N TRP A 84 -33.05 -15.06 -12.96
CA TRP A 84 -32.70 -16.18 -13.84
C TRP A 84 -31.30 -16.03 -14.42
N ALA A 85 -30.91 -14.81 -14.76
CA ALA A 85 -29.57 -14.54 -15.24
C ALA A 85 -28.50 -14.76 -14.15
N ASP A 86 -28.79 -14.49 -12.87
CA ASP A 86 -27.92 -14.82 -11.73
C ASP A 86 -27.60 -16.32 -11.67
N LYS A 87 -28.63 -17.14 -11.80
CA LYS A 87 -28.51 -18.60 -11.81
C LYS A 87 -27.63 -19.08 -12.97
N ALA A 88 -27.78 -18.49 -14.15
CA ALA A 88 -26.97 -18.79 -15.33
C ALA A 88 -25.50 -18.34 -15.17
N VAL A 89 -25.24 -17.18 -14.55
CA VAL A 89 -23.87 -16.71 -14.26
C VAL A 89 -23.15 -17.66 -13.32
N ARG A 90 -23.77 -18.06 -12.21
CA ARG A 90 -23.11 -18.94 -11.22
C ARG A 90 -22.57 -20.23 -11.85
N VAL A 91 -23.36 -20.84 -12.72
CA VAL A 91 -22.98 -22.09 -13.40
C VAL A 91 -21.96 -21.84 -14.52
N SER A 92 -22.18 -20.85 -15.38
CA SER A 92 -21.28 -20.56 -16.51
C SER A 92 -19.92 -20.04 -16.06
N TYR A 93 -19.87 -19.23 -14.99
CA TYR A 93 -18.63 -18.76 -14.37
C TYR A 93 -17.80 -19.92 -13.83
N THR A 94 -18.44 -20.86 -13.11
CA THR A 94 -17.78 -22.08 -12.62
C THR A 94 -17.20 -22.92 -13.76
N GLN A 95 -17.96 -23.11 -14.85
CA GLN A 95 -17.50 -23.87 -16.02
C GLN A 95 -16.38 -23.16 -16.79
N TRP A 96 -16.43 -21.83 -16.87
CA TRP A 96 -15.39 -21.03 -17.48
C TRP A 96 -14.07 -21.12 -16.68
N LEU A 97 -14.14 -21.03 -15.35
CA LEU A 97 -12.97 -21.21 -14.47
C LEU A 97 -12.30 -22.58 -14.68
N GLN A 98 -13.09 -23.64 -14.86
CA GLN A 98 -12.57 -24.99 -15.15
C GLN A 98 -11.84 -25.10 -16.50
N GLN A 99 -12.16 -24.23 -17.47
CA GLN A 99 -11.62 -24.25 -18.84
C GLN A 99 -10.56 -23.16 -19.11
N LEU A 100 -10.21 -22.35 -18.12
CA LEU A 100 -9.22 -21.28 -18.24
C LEU A 100 -7.83 -21.79 -18.63
N GLY A 101 -7.41 -22.96 -18.11
CA GLY A 101 -6.09 -23.54 -18.37
C GLY A 101 -5.89 -24.12 -19.78
N THR A 102 -6.96 -24.29 -20.55
CA THR A 102 -6.92 -24.88 -21.90
C THR A 102 -7.27 -23.87 -23.00
N THR A 103 -7.69 -22.66 -22.64
CA THR A 103 -8.16 -21.63 -23.58
C THR A 103 -7.11 -20.52 -23.74
N GLU A 104 -6.72 -20.22 -24.97
CA GLU A 104 -5.80 -19.11 -25.29
C GLU A 104 -6.30 -17.78 -24.69
N ARG A 105 -5.40 -17.00 -24.08
CA ARG A 105 -5.71 -15.74 -23.36
C ARG A 105 -6.52 -14.73 -24.19
N SER A 106 -6.34 -14.73 -25.51
CA SER A 106 -7.09 -13.86 -26.44
C SER A 106 -8.55 -14.29 -26.69
N LYS A 107 -8.95 -15.51 -26.30
CA LYS A 107 -10.29 -16.09 -26.53
C LYS A 107 -11.06 -16.35 -25.23
N GLN A 108 -10.49 -16.06 -24.06
CA GLN A 108 -11.10 -16.32 -22.76
C GLN A 108 -12.39 -15.54 -22.53
N GLU A 109 -12.42 -14.27 -22.96
CA GLU A 109 -13.64 -13.44 -22.93
C GLU A 109 -14.76 -14.02 -23.80
N GLN A 110 -14.45 -14.35 -25.05
CA GLN A 110 -15.43 -14.93 -25.97
C GLN A 110 -15.98 -16.25 -25.43
N LYS A 111 -15.12 -17.08 -24.83
CA LYS A 111 -15.53 -18.38 -24.29
C LYS A 111 -16.45 -18.25 -23.08
N PHE A 112 -16.21 -17.28 -22.20
CA PHE A 112 -17.12 -16.99 -21.08
C PHE A 112 -18.52 -16.60 -21.59
N LYS A 113 -18.59 -15.66 -22.53
CA LYS A 113 -19.86 -15.20 -23.11
C LYS A 113 -20.64 -16.35 -23.75
N GLN A 114 -19.96 -17.25 -24.45
CA GLN A 114 -20.56 -18.46 -25.03
C GLN A 114 -21.12 -19.43 -23.97
N LEU A 115 -20.38 -19.66 -22.88
CA LEU A 115 -20.84 -20.53 -21.79
C LEU A 115 -22.05 -19.94 -21.08
N PHE A 116 -22.05 -18.62 -20.87
CA PHE A 116 -23.19 -17.93 -20.28
C PHE A 116 -24.44 -18.02 -21.17
N VAL A 117 -24.33 -17.71 -22.46
CA VAL A 117 -25.48 -17.77 -23.40
C VAL A 117 -26.06 -19.19 -23.43
N ALA A 118 -25.21 -20.21 -23.49
CA ALA A 118 -25.65 -21.60 -23.50
C ALA A 118 -26.41 -22.01 -22.22
N GLU A 119 -25.97 -21.51 -21.05
CA GLU A 119 -26.63 -21.81 -19.79
C GLU A 119 -27.92 -20.99 -19.60
N MET A 120 -27.91 -19.72 -20.00
CA MET A 120 -29.09 -18.86 -19.94
C MET A 120 -30.22 -19.40 -20.82
N VAL A 121 -29.92 -19.95 -22.00
CA VAL A 121 -30.93 -20.62 -22.84
C VAL A 121 -31.55 -21.82 -22.13
N LYS A 122 -30.78 -22.59 -21.33
CA LYS A 122 -31.35 -23.68 -20.53
C LYS A 122 -32.22 -23.16 -19.40
N VAL A 123 -31.74 -22.17 -18.65
CA VAL A 123 -32.51 -21.56 -17.54
C VAL A 123 -33.81 -20.97 -18.07
N LEU A 124 -33.77 -20.27 -19.21
CA LEU A 124 -34.98 -19.80 -19.88
C LEU A 124 -35.88 -20.98 -20.26
N ASN A 125 -35.38 -22.02 -20.92
CA ASN A 125 -36.23 -23.17 -21.28
C ASN A 125 -36.81 -23.93 -20.06
N GLU A 126 -36.16 -23.90 -18.91
CA GLU A 126 -36.67 -24.56 -17.70
C GLU A 126 -37.63 -23.67 -16.91
N ASP A 127 -37.19 -22.45 -16.59
CA ASP A 127 -37.90 -21.54 -15.69
C ASP A 127 -38.97 -20.71 -16.44
N PHE A 128 -38.75 -20.31 -17.70
CA PHE A 128 -39.80 -19.68 -18.52
C PHE A 128 -40.95 -20.65 -18.76
N MET A 129 -40.66 -21.94 -18.98
CA MET A 129 -41.70 -22.94 -19.24
C MET A 129 -42.58 -23.25 -18.02
N LYS A 130 -42.11 -23.01 -16.80
CA LYS A 130 -42.93 -23.14 -15.59
C LYS A 130 -44.09 -22.15 -15.56
N TYR A 131 -43.87 -20.95 -16.08
CA TYR A 131 -44.86 -19.87 -16.06
C TYR A 131 -45.60 -19.71 -17.39
N PHE A 132 -44.95 -19.99 -18.53
CA PHE A 132 -45.46 -19.66 -19.87
C PHE A 132 -45.69 -20.86 -20.80
N GLY A 133 -45.54 -22.09 -20.32
CA GLY A 133 -45.79 -23.31 -21.10
C GLY A 133 -47.28 -23.60 -21.36
N ASP A 134 -47.57 -24.58 -22.22
CA ASP A 134 -48.94 -25.04 -22.58
C ASP A 134 -49.72 -25.62 -21.36
N SER A 135 -49.00 -25.97 -20.29
CA SER A 135 -49.54 -26.35 -18.99
C SER A 135 -48.60 -25.83 -17.88
N PRO A 136 -48.71 -24.56 -17.49
CA PRO A 136 -47.78 -23.95 -16.53
C PRO A 136 -47.87 -24.65 -15.17
N ALA A 137 -46.71 -24.87 -14.56
CA ALA A 137 -46.59 -25.49 -13.25
C ALA A 137 -46.84 -24.48 -12.11
N GLU A 138 -46.65 -23.20 -12.39
CA GLU A 138 -46.78 -22.10 -11.44
C GLU A 138 -47.66 -20.99 -12.01
N ASP A 139 -48.32 -20.25 -11.13
CA ASP A 139 -49.18 -19.14 -11.53
C ASP A 139 -48.34 -17.94 -11.96
N ILE A 140 -48.65 -17.34 -13.11
CA ILE A 140 -47.96 -16.14 -13.60
C ILE A 140 -48.12 -14.98 -12.60
N ASP A 141 -49.23 -14.95 -11.86
CA ASP A 141 -49.48 -13.94 -10.83
C ASP A 141 -48.42 -13.95 -9.72
N SER A 142 -47.69 -15.06 -9.52
CA SER A 142 -46.59 -15.15 -8.54
C SER A 142 -45.33 -14.38 -8.93
N LEU A 143 -45.21 -13.94 -10.19
CA LEU A 143 -44.08 -13.13 -10.66
C LEU A 143 -44.21 -11.64 -10.33
N PHE A 144 -45.39 -11.20 -9.83
CA PHE A 144 -45.71 -9.79 -9.64
C PHE A 144 -46.14 -9.52 -8.19
N ASP A 145 -45.22 -9.07 -7.34
CA ASP A 145 -45.45 -8.86 -5.91
C ASP A 145 -46.38 -7.68 -5.59
N THR A 146 -46.46 -6.67 -6.46
CA THR A 146 -47.27 -5.46 -6.20
C THR A 146 -48.65 -5.46 -6.86
N PHE A 147 -49.00 -6.50 -7.61
CA PHE A 147 -50.21 -6.54 -8.44
C PHE A 147 -51.27 -7.51 -7.93
N ASP A 148 -52.36 -6.96 -7.39
CA ASP A 148 -53.58 -7.73 -7.09
C ASP A 148 -54.54 -7.62 -8.30
N ALA A 149 -54.69 -8.72 -9.04
CA ALA A 149 -55.77 -9.04 -9.98
C ALA A 149 -56.17 -7.97 -11.04
N ASP A 150 -55.50 -7.95 -12.21
CA ASP A 150 -56.12 -7.74 -13.55
C ASP A 150 -55.10 -7.71 -14.73
N VAL A 151 -53.97 -8.41 -14.64
CA VAL A 151 -53.11 -8.67 -15.81
C VAL A 151 -53.74 -9.81 -16.62
N LYS A 152 -54.75 -9.49 -17.44
CA LYS A 152 -55.38 -10.48 -18.32
C LYS A 152 -54.62 -10.65 -19.62
N TRP A 153 -53.94 -11.77 -19.74
CA TRP A 153 -53.48 -12.34 -21.01
C TRP A 153 -54.71 -12.70 -21.86
N ASN A 154 -54.86 -12.05 -23.00
CA ASN A 154 -56.17 -11.84 -23.65
C ASN A 154 -56.73 -13.11 -24.33
N GLU A 155 -57.80 -13.70 -23.79
CA GLU A 155 -58.52 -14.81 -24.41
C GLU A 155 -59.52 -14.43 -25.51
N THR A 156 -59.85 -13.16 -25.80
CA THR A 156 -60.80 -12.86 -26.89
C THR A 156 -60.73 -11.42 -27.42
N ALA A 157 -59.83 -11.17 -28.37
CA ALA A 157 -60.11 -10.28 -29.51
C ALA A 157 -59.06 -10.51 -30.62
N GLY A 158 -59.17 -11.64 -31.33
CA GLY A 158 -58.49 -11.89 -32.61
C GLY A 158 -57.03 -11.45 -32.70
N ASP A 159 -56.17 -12.13 -31.93
CA ASP A 159 -54.68 -12.25 -31.96
C ASP A 159 -53.83 -11.00 -32.29
N PRO A 160 -52.84 -10.69 -31.43
CA PRO A 160 -51.64 -11.53 -31.35
C PRO A 160 -51.08 -11.79 -29.93
N LEU A 161 -50.96 -13.08 -29.58
CA LEU A 161 -49.74 -13.88 -29.33
C LEU A 161 -48.45 -13.14 -28.87
N ILE A 162 -47.85 -13.55 -27.73
CA ILE A 162 -46.38 -13.58 -27.65
C ILE A 162 -45.95 -14.73 -28.55
N ILE A 163 -45.60 -14.42 -29.80
CA ILE A 163 -44.90 -15.39 -30.64
C ILE A 163 -43.42 -15.22 -30.37
N THR A 164 -42.95 -16.14 -29.56
CA THR A 164 -41.83 -16.95 -30.03
C THR A 164 -42.44 -17.98 -30.97
N SER A 165 -41.86 -18.08 -32.16
CA SER A 165 -42.38 -18.77 -33.35
C SER A 165 -43.29 -19.96 -33.06
N ASP A 166 -44.63 -19.89 -33.21
CA ASP A 166 -45.55 -21.05 -33.22
C ASP A 166 -45.35 -22.16 -32.14
N VAL A 167 -44.58 -21.89 -31.09
CA VAL A 167 -43.96 -22.86 -30.20
C VAL A 167 -43.89 -22.18 -28.84
N PHE A 168 -44.41 -22.84 -27.81
CA PHE A 168 -44.32 -22.41 -26.40
C PHE A 168 -42.85 -22.48 -25.94
N GLU A 169 -41.97 -21.66 -26.49
CA GLU A 169 -40.55 -21.56 -26.18
C GLU A 169 -40.19 -20.06 -26.01
N PRO A 170 -38.99 -19.66 -25.56
CA PRO A 170 -38.53 -18.26 -25.61
C PRO A 170 -37.95 -17.90 -27.00
N HIS A 171 -38.25 -16.71 -27.57
CA HIS A 171 -37.73 -16.28 -28.89
C HIS A 171 -36.34 -15.73 -28.70
N THR A 172 -35.39 -16.63 -28.52
CA THR A 172 -34.00 -16.28 -28.34
C THR A 172 -33.34 -16.09 -29.71
N VAL A 173 -32.62 -14.99 -29.86
CA VAL A 173 -31.73 -14.73 -30.99
C VAL A 173 -30.33 -14.53 -30.43
N THR A 174 -29.38 -15.32 -30.89
CA THR A 174 -27.95 -15.16 -30.55
C THR A 174 -27.18 -14.57 -31.74
N THR A 175 -26.04 -13.94 -31.47
CA THR A 175 -25.09 -13.50 -32.50
C THR A 175 -24.38 -14.71 -33.15
N GLU A 176 -23.79 -14.55 -34.34
CA GLU A 176 -23.05 -15.66 -35.01
C GLU A 176 -21.91 -16.26 -34.17
N ASP A 177 -21.41 -15.50 -33.18
CA ASP A 177 -20.35 -15.91 -32.25
C ASP A 177 -20.86 -16.42 -30.88
N ASP A 178 -22.18 -16.50 -30.68
CA ASP A 178 -22.87 -16.87 -29.43
C ASP A 178 -22.46 -16.04 -28.20
N THR A 179 -22.22 -14.74 -28.39
CA THR A 179 -21.71 -13.84 -27.32
C THR A 179 -22.75 -12.86 -26.76
N GLN A 180 -23.93 -12.79 -27.37
CA GLN A 180 -25.03 -11.91 -26.95
C GLN A 180 -26.35 -12.66 -27.12
N LEU A 181 -27.30 -12.42 -26.20
CA LEU A 181 -28.62 -13.03 -26.20
C LEU A 181 -29.69 -11.95 -26.22
N THR A 182 -30.65 -12.06 -27.16
CA THR A 182 -31.83 -11.20 -27.20
C THR A 182 -33.09 -12.05 -27.15
N ILE A 183 -34.02 -11.71 -26.24
CA ILE A 183 -35.36 -12.27 -26.21
C ILE A 183 -36.30 -11.27 -26.89
N LYS A 184 -36.92 -11.67 -28.00
CA LYS A 184 -37.75 -10.78 -28.82
C LYS A 184 -39.24 -10.84 -28.50
N ASN A 185 -39.94 -9.73 -28.74
CA ASN A 185 -41.39 -9.57 -28.73
C ASN A 185 -42.08 -9.80 -27.38
N ILE A 186 -41.43 -9.45 -26.26
CA ILE A 186 -42.08 -9.53 -24.95
C ILE A 186 -43.15 -8.43 -24.86
N SER A 187 -44.40 -8.82 -24.64
CA SER A 187 -45.55 -7.91 -24.62
C SER A 187 -46.36 -8.02 -23.34
N VAL A 188 -46.60 -6.90 -22.68
CA VAL A 188 -47.47 -6.80 -21.50
C VAL A 188 -48.73 -6.03 -21.87
N VAL A 189 -49.91 -6.62 -21.59
CA VAL A 189 -51.21 -5.98 -21.84
C VAL A 189 -51.90 -5.72 -20.51
N TYR A 190 -52.10 -4.45 -20.17
CA TYR A 190 -52.89 -4.05 -19.02
C TYR A 190 -54.26 -3.56 -19.46
N LYS A 191 -55.33 -4.05 -18.83
CA LYS A 191 -56.71 -3.64 -19.12
C LYS A 191 -57.39 -3.15 -17.84
N ASP A 192 -57.89 -1.93 -17.86
CA ASP A 192 -58.61 -1.38 -16.71
C ASP A 192 -60.04 -1.91 -16.61
N SER A 193 -60.65 -1.74 -15.43
CA SER A 193 -62.05 -2.12 -15.14
C SER A 193 -63.10 -1.42 -16.03
N ARG A 194 -62.70 -0.43 -16.84
CA ARG A 194 -63.55 0.32 -17.77
C ARG A 194 -63.36 -0.12 -19.22
N GLY A 195 -62.47 -1.09 -19.47
CA GLY A 195 -62.23 -1.72 -20.77
C GLY A 195 -61.14 -1.08 -21.63
N PHE A 196 -60.41 -0.08 -21.12
CA PHE A 196 -59.26 0.49 -21.82
C PHE A 196 -58.05 -0.43 -21.65
N SER A 197 -57.42 -0.82 -22.76
CA SER A 197 -56.20 -1.62 -22.75
C SER A 197 -54.99 -0.80 -23.21
N THR A 198 -53.84 -1.08 -22.63
CA THR A 198 -52.55 -0.54 -23.06
C THR A 198 -51.61 -1.72 -23.22
N THR A 199 -50.96 -1.79 -24.38
CA THR A 199 -49.99 -2.83 -24.70
C THR A 199 -48.63 -2.19 -24.84
N ILE A 200 -47.65 -2.74 -24.12
CA ILE A 200 -46.24 -2.41 -24.25
C ILE A 200 -45.56 -3.64 -24.85
N THR A 201 -44.81 -3.45 -25.93
CA THR A 201 -43.98 -4.51 -26.54
C THR A 201 -42.53 -4.05 -26.59
N THR A 202 -41.61 -4.91 -26.14
CA THR A 202 -40.16 -4.65 -26.13
C THR A 202 -39.36 -5.93 -26.34
N ASP A 203 -38.15 -5.77 -26.84
CA ASP A 203 -37.12 -6.82 -26.82
C ASP A 203 -36.26 -6.64 -25.57
N TYR A 204 -35.81 -7.74 -24.98
CA TYR A 204 -34.87 -7.78 -23.86
C TYR A 204 -33.50 -8.20 -24.38
N VAL A 205 -32.52 -7.29 -24.34
CA VAL A 205 -31.14 -7.56 -24.75
C VAL A 205 -30.29 -7.77 -23.52
N PHE A 206 -29.65 -8.93 -23.42
CA PHE A 206 -28.68 -9.23 -22.38
C PHE A 206 -27.31 -8.78 -22.87
N ASP A 207 -26.78 -7.72 -22.25
CA ASP A 207 -25.40 -7.31 -22.44
C ASP A 207 -24.53 -7.94 -21.35
N ILE A 208 -23.59 -8.77 -21.80
CA ILE A 208 -22.75 -9.60 -20.94
C ILE A 208 -21.41 -8.91 -20.86
N HIS A 209 -21.15 -8.32 -19.70
CA HIS A 209 -19.86 -7.76 -19.40
C HIS A 209 -18.91 -8.91 -19.06
N TYR A 210 -17.77 -8.98 -19.75
CA TYR A 210 -16.72 -9.90 -19.34
C TYR A 210 -16.18 -9.42 -18.00
N PRO A 211 -16.29 -10.21 -16.92
CA PRO A 211 -15.83 -9.76 -15.61
C PRO A 211 -14.30 -9.57 -15.56
N GLY A 212 -13.54 -9.87 -16.62
CA GLY A 212 -12.11 -10.12 -16.48
C GLY A 212 -11.88 -11.36 -15.63
N LEU A 213 -10.63 -11.65 -15.29
CA LEU A 213 -10.43 -12.15 -13.92
C LEU A 213 -10.78 -10.95 -13.02
N ALA A 214 -12.06 -10.80 -12.72
CA ALA A 214 -12.45 -10.29 -11.43
C ALA A 214 -12.23 -11.46 -10.46
N VAL A 215 -10.98 -11.82 -10.08
CA VAL A 215 -10.46 -11.29 -8.81
C VAL A 215 -11.16 -9.98 -8.59
N ASN A 216 -12.28 -10.00 -7.84
CA ASN A 216 -12.94 -8.78 -7.40
C ASN A 216 -11.87 -7.71 -7.32
N ALA A 217 -12.12 -6.54 -7.89
CA ALA A 217 -11.41 -5.36 -7.46
C ALA A 217 -11.77 -5.13 -5.97
N VAL A 218 -11.46 -6.09 -5.09
CA VAL A 218 -10.68 -5.74 -3.96
C VAL A 218 -9.54 -4.95 -4.54
N THR A 219 -9.47 -3.70 -4.13
CA THR A 219 -8.21 -3.00 -3.98
C THR A 219 -7.07 -3.98 -3.72
N GLU A 220 -5.88 -3.67 -4.21
CA GLU A 220 -4.62 -4.44 -4.12
C GLU A 220 -4.23 -4.99 -2.71
N THR A 221 -5.12 -4.85 -1.71
CA THR A 221 -5.00 -5.18 -0.30
C THR A 221 -5.50 -6.56 0.16
N ASN A 222 -6.40 -7.31 -0.51
CA ASN A 222 -6.92 -8.55 0.14
C ASN A 222 -6.01 -9.79 0.13
N VAL A 223 -4.92 -9.80 -0.64
CA VAL A 223 -3.90 -10.84 -0.50
C VAL A 223 -2.49 -10.26 -0.67
N ALA A 224 -2.21 -9.08 -0.10
CA ALA A 224 -0.88 -8.47 -0.14
C ALA A 224 0.25 -9.42 0.32
N CYS A 225 -0.08 -10.41 1.14
CA CYS A 225 0.84 -11.47 1.56
C CYS A 225 1.19 -12.51 0.48
N ALA A 226 0.50 -12.56 -0.66
CA ALA A 226 0.73 -13.58 -1.70
C ALA A 226 2.08 -13.42 -2.42
N ASP A 227 2.57 -12.19 -2.54
CA ASP A 227 3.89 -11.89 -3.12
C ASP A 227 5.04 -12.22 -2.14
N TYR A 228 4.69 -12.49 -0.88
CA TYR A 228 5.65 -12.87 0.13
C TYR A 228 5.88 -14.38 0.12
N VAL A 229 7.14 -14.76 0.32
CA VAL A 229 7.53 -16.16 0.53
C VAL A 229 7.71 -16.48 2.01
N ILE A 230 8.14 -15.50 2.81
CA ILE A 230 8.35 -15.65 4.26
C ILE A 230 7.80 -14.42 4.98
N ILE A 231 6.93 -14.66 5.96
CA ILE A 231 6.44 -13.67 6.92
C ILE A 231 6.68 -14.27 8.31
N ALA A 232 7.69 -13.76 9.01
CA ALA A 232 8.03 -14.20 10.36
C ALA A 232 7.89 -13.02 11.32
N ASP A 233 7.08 -13.13 12.38
CA ASP A 233 7.16 -12.14 13.47
C ASP A 233 8.47 -12.29 14.25
N GLY A 234 8.99 -13.51 14.38
CA GLY A 234 10.33 -13.76 14.90
C GLY A 234 11.43 -13.39 13.89
N GLN A 235 12.58 -14.03 14.01
CA GLN A 235 13.73 -13.79 13.14
C GLN A 235 13.73 -14.74 11.93
N ILE A 236 14.05 -14.23 10.74
CA ILE A 236 14.46 -15.05 9.59
C ILE A 236 15.97 -15.32 9.74
N GLN A 237 16.36 -16.60 9.83
CA GLN A 237 17.75 -16.99 9.97
C GLN A 237 18.15 -18.09 9.00
N ASN A 238 19.34 -18.01 8.42
CA ASN A 238 19.88 -19.13 7.65
C ASN A 238 20.59 -20.13 8.58
N VAL A 239 20.62 -21.40 8.17
CA VAL A 239 21.56 -22.36 8.76
C VAL A 239 22.98 -21.87 8.51
N ALA A 240 23.83 -21.91 9.53
CA ALA A 240 25.18 -21.34 9.44
C ALA A 240 25.97 -21.86 8.23
N ASN A 241 26.53 -20.94 7.44
CA ASN A 241 27.24 -21.21 6.18
C ASN A 241 26.38 -21.77 5.02
N ALA A 242 25.06 -21.84 5.17
CA ALA A 242 24.19 -22.25 4.08
C ALA A 242 24.08 -21.15 3.01
N THR A 243 23.92 -21.58 1.75
CA THR A 243 23.55 -20.68 0.66
C THR A 243 22.03 -20.59 0.60
N LEU A 244 21.50 -19.37 0.53
CA LEU A 244 20.08 -19.08 0.53
C LEU A 244 19.70 -18.33 -0.75
N ASN A 245 18.74 -18.84 -1.49
CA ASN A 245 18.19 -18.17 -2.67
C ASN A 245 16.70 -17.93 -2.45
N VAL A 246 16.27 -16.67 -2.49
CA VAL A 246 14.89 -16.27 -2.27
C VAL A 246 14.41 -15.50 -3.49
N ARG A 247 13.26 -15.88 -4.05
CA ARG A 247 12.56 -15.16 -5.12
C ARG A 247 11.15 -14.83 -4.64
N GLY A 248 10.90 -13.60 -4.25
CA GLY A 248 9.65 -13.15 -3.62
C GLY A 248 9.92 -12.29 -2.38
N SER A 249 8.92 -11.53 -1.97
CA SER A 249 9.02 -10.59 -0.85
C SER A 249 9.18 -11.32 0.49
N ILE A 250 9.85 -10.68 1.46
CA ILE A 250 10.08 -11.26 2.78
C ILE A 250 9.84 -10.24 3.89
N TYR A 251 9.34 -10.73 5.02
CA TYR A 251 9.16 -9.95 6.25
C TYR A 251 9.78 -10.68 7.45
N GLY A 252 10.69 -10.01 8.15
CA GLY A 252 11.25 -10.45 9.44
C GLY A 252 10.96 -9.46 10.57
N GLY A 253 10.24 -9.88 11.60
CA GLY A 253 9.86 -9.00 12.70
C GLY A 253 10.99 -8.80 13.70
N GLY A 254 11.66 -9.87 14.12
CA GLY A 254 12.65 -9.85 15.21
C GLY A 254 12.01 -9.91 16.60
N TYR A 255 10.80 -10.48 16.70
CA TYR A 255 10.11 -10.68 17.97
C TYR A 255 10.82 -11.75 18.83
N ASN A 256 11.15 -11.39 20.06
CA ASN A 256 11.79 -12.26 21.02
C ASN A 256 10.79 -12.68 22.10
N LYS A 257 10.46 -13.98 22.09
CA LYS A 257 9.53 -14.60 23.04
C LYS A 257 9.97 -14.46 24.52
N ASN A 258 11.27 -14.22 24.77
CA ASN A 258 11.79 -14.09 26.14
C ASN A 258 11.61 -12.69 26.73
N THR A 259 11.68 -11.66 25.89
CA THR A 259 11.60 -10.24 26.31
C THR A 259 10.27 -9.59 25.92
N LEU A 260 9.43 -10.28 25.14
CA LEU A 260 8.13 -9.81 24.64
C LEU A 260 8.24 -8.49 23.87
N GLY A 261 9.27 -8.40 23.02
CA GLY A 261 9.57 -7.21 22.23
C GLY A 261 10.37 -7.53 20.97
N TYR A 262 10.55 -6.51 20.13
CA TYR A 262 11.30 -6.60 18.87
C TYR A 262 12.76 -6.17 19.08
N ASP A 263 13.50 -6.93 19.88
CA ASP A 263 14.84 -6.57 20.37
C ASP A 263 15.98 -7.43 19.79
N ILE A 264 15.67 -8.36 18.89
CA ILE A 264 16.64 -9.11 18.08
C ILE A 264 16.52 -8.70 16.61
N PRO A 265 17.53 -8.96 15.76
CA PRO A 265 17.44 -8.68 14.34
C PRO A 265 16.23 -9.37 13.70
N GLY A 266 15.52 -8.68 12.79
CA GLY A 266 14.43 -9.29 12.02
C GLY A 266 14.96 -10.31 11.01
N MET A 267 16.17 -10.08 10.51
CA MET A 267 16.91 -11.01 9.66
C MET A 267 18.33 -11.17 10.21
N LEU A 268 18.77 -12.42 10.39
CA LEU A 268 20.12 -12.75 10.80
C LEU A 268 20.74 -13.75 9.83
N LEU A 269 21.74 -13.29 9.08
CA LEU A 269 22.48 -14.11 8.12
C LEU A 269 23.87 -14.41 8.66
N ASN A 270 24.18 -15.69 8.87
CA ASN A 270 25.40 -16.14 9.53
C ASN A 270 26.21 -17.09 8.63
N GLY A 271 27.33 -16.59 8.11
CA GLY A 271 28.09 -17.25 7.04
C GLY A 271 27.28 -17.49 5.76
N GLY A 272 27.97 -17.95 4.71
CA GLY A 272 27.33 -18.31 3.42
C GLY A 272 26.89 -17.12 2.57
N ASN A 273 26.25 -17.41 1.44
CA ASN A 273 25.77 -16.40 0.50
C ASN A 273 24.24 -16.43 0.44
N THR A 274 23.62 -15.28 0.62
CA THR A 274 22.17 -15.07 0.50
C THR A 274 21.89 -14.15 -0.68
N VAL A 275 21.04 -14.60 -1.60
CA VAL A 275 20.54 -13.80 -2.71
C VAL A 275 19.03 -13.71 -2.62
N VAL A 276 18.50 -12.50 -2.63
CA VAL A 276 17.06 -12.20 -2.57
C VAL A 276 16.68 -11.40 -3.80
N PHE A 277 15.76 -11.94 -4.60
CA PHE A 277 15.09 -11.25 -5.69
C PHE A 277 13.68 -10.93 -5.22
N ALA A 278 13.39 -9.67 -4.90
CA ALA A 278 12.15 -9.28 -4.26
C ALA A 278 11.76 -7.85 -4.63
N ASP A 279 10.45 -7.60 -4.62
CA ASP A 279 9.93 -6.24 -4.68
C ASP A 279 9.99 -5.57 -3.31
N ASN A 280 9.75 -6.32 -2.23
CA ASN A 280 9.82 -5.83 -0.86
C ASN A 280 10.65 -6.76 0.04
N VAL A 281 11.68 -6.21 0.68
CA VAL A 281 12.42 -6.81 1.78
C VAL A 281 12.14 -5.99 3.02
N LEU A 282 11.27 -6.49 3.88
CA LEU A 282 10.81 -5.80 5.08
C LEU A 282 11.42 -6.41 6.33
N SER A 283 11.90 -5.56 7.22
CA SER A 283 12.34 -5.95 8.55
C SER A 283 11.84 -4.92 9.55
N LYS A 284 11.10 -5.35 10.57
CA LYS A 284 10.63 -4.45 11.65
C LYS A 284 11.77 -4.07 12.60
N SER A 285 12.79 -4.91 12.67
CA SER A 285 14.04 -4.71 13.41
C SER A 285 15.22 -4.65 12.42
N ASP A 286 16.45 -4.87 12.89
CA ASP A 286 17.65 -4.75 12.06
C ASP A 286 17.81 -5.93 11.11
N ILE A 287 18.48 -5.69 9.99
CA ILE A 287 19.03 -6.75 9.13
C ILE A 287 20.50 -6.91 9.49
N GLU A 288 20.88 -8.07 10.00
CA GLU A 288 22.25 -8.37 10.41
C GLU A 288 22.90 -9.44 9.52
N VAL A 289 24.10 -9.16 9.04
CA VAL A 289 24.96 -10.06 8.26
C VAL A 289 26.25 -10.26 9.04
N THR A 290 26.54 -11.51 9.45
CA THR A 290 27.62 -11.82 10.38
C THR A 290 28.48 -13.01 9.95
N ASN A 291 29.69 -13.08 10.52
CA ASN A 291 30.66 -14.18 10.36
C ASN A 291 30.91 -14.58 8.89
N GLY A 292 31.22 -13.60 8.04
CA GLY A 292 31.51 -13.83 6.63
C GLY A 292 30.29 -14.06 5.72
N ALA A 293 29.07 -13.83 6.22
CA ALA A 293 27.87 -13.85 5.39
C ALA A 293 27.89 -12.74 4.33
N LYS A 294 27.22 -13.01 3.20
CA LYS A 294 27.02 -12.03 2.12
C LYS A 294 25.55 -11.96 1.75
N LEU A 295 24.96 -10.78 1.80
CA LEU A 295 23.60 -10.54 1.34
C LEU A 295 23.62 -9.79 0.01
N THR A 296 22.91 -10.29 -1.00
CA THR A 296 22.63 -9.58 -2.24
C THR A 296 21.12 -9.44 -2.42
N VAL A 297 20.63 -8.22 -2.54
CA VAL A 297 19.23 -7.93 -2.84
C VAL A 297 19.13 -7.31 -4.21
N LYS A 298 18.17 -7.78 -5.01
CA LYS A 298 17.84 -7.27 -6.36
C LYS A 298 16.32 -7.23 -6.54
N GLY A 299 15.83 -6.47 -7.50
CA GLY A 299 14.42 -6.52 -7.91
C GLY A 299 14.03 -7.90 -8.45
N ILE A 300 12.73 -8.24 -8.38
CA ILE A 300 12.23 -9.59 -8.69
C ILE A 300 12.55 -10.04 -10.13
N ASP A 301 12.55 -9.09 -11.08
CA ASP A 301 12.80 -9.30 -12.51
C ASP A 301 14.26 -9.05 -12.93
N ALA A 302 15.18 -8.84 -11.98
CA ALA A 302 16.59 -8.49 -12.26
C ALA A 302 17.45 -9.68 -12.74
N ASP A 303 16.87 -10.65 -13.47
CA ASP A 303 17.59 -11.80 -14.02
C ASP A 303 18.61 -11.35 -15.10
N GLU A 304 19.68 -12.13 -15.31
CA GLU A 304 20.82 -11.75 -16.16
C GLU A 304 20.43 -11.44 -17.63
N ASP A 305 19.26 -11.92 -18.07
CA ASP A 305 18.73 -11.75 -19.43
C ASP A 305 17.74 -10.58 -19.57
N TYR A 306 17.43 -9.83 -18.50
CA TYR A 306 16.48 -8.71 -18.59
C TYR A 306 17.16 -7.45 -19.14
N THR A 307 16.91 -7.16 -20.43
CA THR A 307 17.42 -5.97 -21.13
C THR A 307 16.54 -4.73 -20.96
N GLY A 308 15.60 -4.72 -20.01
CA GLY A 308 14.70 -3.61 -19.72
C GLY A 308 15.25 -2.62 -18.69
N GLU A 309 14.40 -1.74 -18.17
CA GLU A 309 14.76 -0.83 -17.06
C GLU A 309 15.14 -1.66 -15.82
N LEU A 310 16.15 -1.21 -15.06
CA LEU A 310 16.59 -1.92 -13.85
C LEU A 310 15.44 -1.93 -12.83
N HIS A 311 14.94 -3.13 -12.51
CA HIS A 311 13.99 -3.31 -11.42
C HIS A 311 14.74 -3.25 -10.09
N TYR A 312 14.37 -2.29 -9.26
CA TYR A 312 14.93 -2.07 -7.93
C TYR A 312 13.99 -2.68 -6.88
N GLY A 313 14.54 -3.48 -5.95
CA GLY A 313 13.77 -3.93 -4.79
C GLY A 313 13.66 -2.80 -3.74
N ASN A 314 12.58 -2.77 -2.98
CA ASN A 314 12.41 -1.86 -1.85
C ASN A 314 12.86 -2.56 -0.56
N ILE A 315 13.78 -1.95 0.17
CA ILE A 315 14.35 -2.51 1.40
C ILE A 315 13.98 -1.59 2.54
N TRP A 316 13.13 -2.06 3.45
CA TRP A 316 12.70 -1.33 4.64
C TRP A 316 13.22 -2.04 5.87
N ALA A 317 14.01 -1.35 6.69
CA ALA A 317 14.60 -1.93 7.89
C ALA A 317 14.75 -0.91 9.01
N ARG A 318 14.93 -1.41 10.24
CA ARG A 318 15.33 -0.54 11.35
C ARG A 318 16.74 -0.03 11.13
N GLY A 319 17.75 -0.87 11.32
CA GLY A 319 19.14 -0.63 10.92
C GLY A 319 19.70 -1.73 10.01
N LEU A 320 20.90 -1.50 9.48
CA LEU A 320 21.66 -2.50 8.70
C LEU A 320 23.00 -2.75 9.38
N ASN A 321 23.25 -3.98 9.81
CA ASN A 321 24.44 -4.32 10.59
C ASN A 321 25.29 -5.37 9.88
N VAL A 322 26.58 -5.07 9.69
CA VAL A 322 27.58 -6.01 9.20
C VAL A 322 28.58 -6.29 10.32
N SER A 323 28.60 -7.51 10.86
CA SER A 323 29.29 -7.84 12.10
C SER A 323 30.08 -9.17 12.02
N GLY A 324 30.64 -9.61 13.14
CA GLY A 324 31.29 -10.91 13.26
C GLY A 324 32.72 -10.98 12.72
N GLU A 325 33.23 -12.20 12.55
CA GLU A 325 34.60 -12.46 12.11
C GLU A 325 34.67 -12.78 10.60
N GLY A 326 35.67 -12.25 9.91
CA GLY A 326 35.88 -12.41 8.48
C GLY A 326 35.13 -11.38 7.61
N PRO A 327 35.39 -11.38 6.29
CA PRO A 327 34.80 -10.42 5.36
C PRO A 327 33.32 -10.71 5.12
N ALA A 328 32.45 -9.86 5.67
CA ALA A 328 31.01 -9.91 5.50
C ALA A 328 30.51 -8.69 4.72
N GLY A 329 29.33 -8.77 4.11
CA GLY A 329 28.84 -7.60 3.40
C GLY A 329 27.46 -7.69 2.79
N MET A 330 26.97 -6.52 2.38
CA MET A 330 25.68 -6.32 1.73
C MET A 330 25.87 -5.65 0.37
N ASN A 331 25.18 -6.18 -0.65
CA ASN A 331 25.07 -5.58 -1.97
C ASN A 331 23.58 -5.36 -2.27
N LEU A 332 23.14 -4.11 -2.17
CA LEU A 332 21.73 -3.73 -2.24
C LEU A 332 21.47 -3.01 -3.56
N GLN A 333 20.82 -3.70 -4.49
CA GLN A 333 20.34 -3.11 -5.74
C GLN A 333 18.86 -2.77 -5.57
N GLY A 334 18.58 -1.58 -5.04
CA GLY A 334 17.25 -1.24 -4.55
C GLY A 334 17.09 0.19 -4.04
N ASN A 335 15.87 0.51 -3.62
CA ASN A 335 15.58 1.68 -2.80
C ASN A 335 15.63 1.26 -1.33
N CYS A 336 16.62 1.75 -0.59
CA CYS A 336 16.79 1.46 0.83
C CYS A 336 16.17 2.55 1.69
N TYR A 337 15.36 2.17 2.68
CA TYR A 337 14.68 3.05 3.62
C TYR A 337 14.99 2.59 5.05
N ILE A 338 15.90 3.29 5.71
CA ILE A 338 16.51 2.89 6.97
C ILE A 338 16.18 3.92 8.07
N THR A 339 15.62 3.45 9.18
CA THR A 339 15.19 4.31 10.30
C THR A 339 16.27 4.55 11.36
N ASP A 340 17.32 3.75 11.38
CA ASP A 340 18.39 3.75 12.37
C ASP A 340 19.75 3.61 11.66
N ASP A 341 20.82 3.42 12.42
CA ASP A 341 22.17 3.35 11.84
C ASP A 341 22.39 2.17 10.88
N THR A 342 23.21 2.42 9.85
CA THR A 342 23.93 1.37 9.13
C THR A 342 25.33 1.24 9.72
N THR A 343 25.66 0.07 10.29
CA THR A 343 26.90 -0.13 11.02
C THR A 343 27.80 -1.21 10.42
N MET A 344 29.05 -0.85 10.16
CA MET A 344 30.10 -1.75 9.67
C MET A 344 31.09 -2.12 10.80
N ASN A 345 30.83 -3.25 11.46
CA ASN A 345 31.57 -3.78 12.62
C ASN A 345 32.34 -5.08 12.35
N ALA A 346 32.24 -5.67 11.15
CA ALA A 346 32.88 -6.95 10.84
C ALA A 346 34.42 -6.88 10.94
N LYS A 347 35.02 -7.83 11.65
CA LYS A 347 36.47 -7.87 11.88
C LYS A 347 37.13 -8.70 10.80
N THR A 348 37.95 -8.07 9.97
CA THR A 348 38.76 -8.73 8.95
C THR A 348 40.21 -8.26 9.01
N ASP A 349 41.14 -9.19 8.88
CA ASP A 349 42.57 -8.90 8.77
C ASP A 349 43.00 -8.53 7.32
N GLY A 350 42.03 -8.41 6.40
CA GLY A 350 42.23 -8.10 5.00
C GLY A 350 42.82 -9.25 4.16
N SER A 351 43.19 -10.38 4.78
CA SER A 351 43.85 -11.50 4.07
C SER A 351 42.92 -12.23 3.10
N ASN A 352 41.64 -12.29 3.44
CA ASN A 352 40.58 -12.97 2.66
C ASN A 352 39.64 -11.98 1.96
N GLY A 353 40.08 -10.73 1.83
CA GLY A 353 39.30 -9.63 1.26
C GLY A 353 38.66 -8.74 2.32
N ASN A 354 37.96 -7.72 1.81
CA ASN A 354 37.37 -6.66 2.60
C ASN A 354 35.91 -6.95 2.89
N SER A 355 35.43 -6.48 4.04
CA SER A 355 33.99 -6.34 4.27
C SER A 355 33.44 -5.28 3.31
N PHE A 356 32.17 -5.39 2.93
CA PHE A 356 31.62 -4.47 1.93
C PHE A 356 30.17 -4.06 2.19
N PHE A 357 29.84 -2.85 1.79
CA PHE A 357 28.50 -2.31 1.75
C PHE A 357 28.36 -1.51 0.48
N ASN A 358 27.56 -2.02 -0.46
CA ASN A 358 27.35 -1.39 -1.77
C ASN A 358 25.86 -1.16 -1.98
N VAL A 359 25.50 0.05 -2.40
CA VAL A 359 24.11 0.39 -2.72
C VAL A 359 24.03 0.97 -4.13
N VAL A 360 23.11 0.42 -4.92
CA VAL A 360 22.78 0.84 -6.29
C VAL A 360 21.29 1.15 -6.34
N GLY A 361 20.92 2.38 -6.68
CA GLY A 361 19.52 2.85 -6.59
C GLY A 361 19.44 4.06 -5.68
N SER A 362 18.59 4.02 -4.66
CA SER A 362 18.41 5.14 -3.71
C SER A 362 18.68 4.68 -2.28
N TYR A 363 19.25 5.55 -1.45
CA TYR A 363 19.41 5.28 -0.02
C TYR A 363 18.82 6.42 0.80
N TYR A 364 17.88 6.09 1.68
CA TYR A 364 17.22 7.00 2.59
C TYR A 364 17.47 6.56 4.03
N GLY A 365 18.52 7.10 4.65
CA GLY A 365 18.59 7.25 6.09
C GLY A 365 17.78 8.48 6.46
N TYR A 366 16.51 8.32 6.78
CA TYR A 366 15.56 9.44 6.85
C TYR A 366 15.23 9.89 8.26
N ASN A 367 15.56 9.08 9.27
CA ASN A 367 15.25 9.41 10.64
C ASN A 367 16.35 10.26 11.25
N THR A 368 15.97 11.41 11.79
CA THR A 368 16.90 12.28 12.52
C THR A 368 16.92 12.00 14.01
N ASN A 369 16.03 11.15 14.53
CA ASN A 369 15.38 11.26 15.85
C ASN A 369 16.21 11.97 16.94
N ASN A 370 16.27 13.30 16.80
CA ASN A 370 16.86 14.24 17.74
C ASN A 370 15.76 14.66 18.72
N ALA A 371 15.32 13.70 19.55
CA ALA A 371 14.13 13.81 20.40
C ALA A 371 13.88 15.24 20.91
N VAL A 372 12.75 15.80 20.45
CA VAL A 372 12.15 17.07 20.85
C VAL A 372 12.22 17.23 22.38
N VAL A 373 13.01 18.20 22.85
CA VAL A 373 12.91 18.94 24.12
C VAL A 373 12.26 18.16 25.28
N GLY A 374 13.03 17.34 26.02
CA GLY A 374 12.56 16.85 27.32
C GLY A 374 13.29 15.67 27.95
N ASN A 375 13.94 14.80 27.16
CA ASN A 375 14.70 13.69 27.73
C ASN A 375 16.03 14.20 28.28
N LYS A 376 16.40 13.73 29.48
CA LYS A 376 17.69 14.01 30.11
C LYS A 376 18.53 12.74 30.06
N ASP A 377 19.84 12.87 29.89
CA ASP A 377 20.74 11.74 30.12
C ASP A 377 20.76 11.36 31.62
N GLU A 378 21.46 10.28 31.96
CA GLU A 378 21.64 9.84 33.36
C GLU A 378 22.30 10.91 34.26
N GLN A 379 22.96 11.91 33.66
CA GLN A 379 23.56 13.06 34.33
C GLN A 379 22.58 14.22 34.51
N GLY A 380 21.31 14.07 34.08
CA GLY A 380 20.26 15.07 34.24
C GLY A 380 20.35 16.25 33.26
N ILE A 381 21.23 16.15 32.26
CA ILE A 381 21.43 17.14 31.20
C ILE A 381 20.41 16.87 30.11
N SER A 382 19.69 17.89 29.67
CA SER A 382 18.74 17.72 28.56
C SER A 382 19.52 17.21 27.35
N LEU A 383 19.09 16.08 26.77
CA LEU A 383 19.54 15.60 25.47
C LEU A 383 19.03 16.58 24.43
N THR A 384 19.68 17.74 24.34
CA THR A 384 19.45 18.74 23.30
C THR A 384 19.82 18.18 21.91
N TYR A 385 20.46 17.00 21.86
CA TYR A 385 21.13 16.44 20.69
C TYR A 385 20.73 15.00 20.35
N GLY A 386 19.53 14.53 20.76
CA GLY A 386 19.03 13.20 20.38
C GLY A 386 19.57 12.01 21.17
N THR A 387 19.15 10.81 20.76
CA THR A 387 19.64 9.51 21.25
C THR A 387 20.38 8.79 20.11
N PRO A 388 21.37 7.93 20.40
CA PRO A 388 21.95 7.05 19.38
C PRO A 388 20.90 6.19 18.68
N GLU A 389 19.84 5.80 19.40
CA GLU A 389 18.71 5.08 18.83
C GLU A 389 17.88 6.00 17.93
N GLY A 390 17.81 5.67 16.64
CA GLY A 390 16.96 6.35 15.66
C GLY A 390 17.62 7.51 14.92
N SER A 391 18.94 7.62 14.98
CA SER A 391 19.69 8.52 14.11
C SER A 391 20.20 7.73 12.92
N SER A 392 19.63 7.93 11.74
CA SER A 392 19.93 7.10 10.55
C SER A 392 21.26 7.46 9.86
N SER A 393 22.38 7.24 10.55
CA SER A 393 23.73 7.53 10.05
C SER A 393 24.43 6.27 9.50
N VAL A 394 25.61 6.44 8.91
CA VAL A 394 26.46 5.33 8.46
C VAL A 394 27.75 5.32 9.28
N VAL A 395 27.93 4.29 10.10
CA VAL A 395 29.05 4.20 11.05
C VAL A 395 30.01 3.08 10.63
N ILE A 396 31.28 3.45 10.44
CA ILE A 396 32.33 2.51 10.04
C ILE A 396 33.30 2.32 11.21
N ASN A 397 33.25 1.14 11.83
CA ASN A 397 34.08 0.81 13.00
C ASN A 397 35.18 -0.21 12.72
N SER A 398 35.12 -0.85 11.54
CA SER A 398 36.00 -1.93 11.12
C SER A 398 37.07 -1.44 10.15
N GLU A 399 38.26 -2.05 10.25
CA GLU A 399 39.32 -1.92 9.25
C GLU A 399 39.02 -2.80 8.03
N ASN A 400 39.63 -2.49 6.88
CA ASN A 400 39.46 -3.24 5.62
C ASN A 400 37.99 -3.37 5.20
N THR A 401 37.26 -2.25 5.23
CA THR A 401 35.86 -2.15 4.85
C THR A 401 35.68 -1.24 3.64
N ASN A 402 34.90 -1.69 2.66
CA ASN A 402 34.55 -0.96 1.45
C ASN A 402 33.08 -0.51 1.54
N VAL A 403 32.85 0.80 1.58
CA VAL A 403 31.52 1.41 1.51
C VAL A 403 31.42 2.17 0.20
N ASP A 404 30.43 1.84 -0.63
CA ASP A 404 30.30 2.37 -1.98
C ASP A 404 28.86 2.85 -2.25
N PHE A 405 28.72 4.17 -2.37
CA PHE A 405 27.48 4.87 -2.74
C PHE A 405 27.61 5.59 -4.09
N THR A 406 28.59 5.24 -4.93
CA THR A 406 28.84 5.93 -6.21
C THR A 406 27.67 5.82 -7.18
N GLN A 407 26.86 4.78 -7.06
CA GLN A 407 25.66 4.54 -7.88
C GLN A 407 24.35 4.82 -7.12
N CYS A 408 24.41 5.59 -6.03
CA CYS A 408 23.22 6.05 -5.30
C CYS A 408 22.72 7.40 -5.83
N ASN A 409 21.41 7.50 -6.03
CA ASN A 409 20.73 8.72 -6.45
C ASN A 409 19.25 8.75 -5.99
N PRO A 410 18.92 9.47 -4.90
CA PRO A 410 19.81 10.20 -4.00
C PRO A 410 20.46 9.32 -2.92
N LEU A 411 21.55 9.83 -2.33
CA LEU A 411 22.03 9.41 -1.01
C LEU A 411 21.52 10.41 0.02
N TRP A 412 20.41 10.07 0.68
CA TRP A 412 19.76 10.90 1.70
C TRP A 412 20.14 10.42 3.10
N LEU A 413 20.80 11.27 3.88
CA LEU A 413 21.33 10.99 5.21
C LEU A 413 20.94 12.09 6.19
N ALA A 414 19.79 11.89 6.83
CA ALA A 414 19.22 12.81 7.79
C ALA A 414 19.83 12.65 9.20
N GLY A 415 20.26 11.44 9.56
CA GLY A 415 20.89 11.16 10.85
C GLY A 415 22.33 11.63 10.96
N LYS A 416 22.78 11.89 12.20
CA LYS A 416 24.18 12.16 12.57
C LYS A 416 24.70 11.02 13.46
N SER A 417 25.97 10.68 13.32
CA SER A 417 26.58 9.60 14.08
C SER A 417 26.80 9.97 15.54
N PHE A 418 26.84 8.96 16.41
CA PHE A 418 27.11 9.11 17.83
C PHE A 418 28.27 8.23 18.27
N VAL A 419 29.10 8.77 19.16
CA VAL A 419 30.07 7.97 19.91
C VAL A 419 29.41 7.51 21.20
N SER A 420 29.11 6.22 21.29
CA SER A 420 28.68 5.60 22.55
C SER A 420 29.88 5.00 23.27
N VAL A 421 30.17 5.51 24.47
CA VAL A 421 31.30 5.05 25.28
C VAL A 421 30.79 4.17 26.42
N PRO A 422 31.22 2.90 26.51
CA PRO A 422 30.83 2.02 27.59
C PRO A 422 31.64 2.24 28.86
N ASP A 423 31.00 2.03 30.01
CA ASP A 423 31.62 2.10 31.35
C ASP A 423 32.78 1.11 31.53
N GLN A 424 32.70 -0.02 30.83
CA GLN A 424 33.75 -1.01 30.74
C GLN A 424 34.19 -1.20 29.29
N TYR A 425 35.48 -1.03 29.03
CA TYR A 425 36.04 -1.21 27.70
C TYR A 425 35.81 -2.64 27.19
N GLY A 426 35.23 -2.75 25.99
CA GLY A 426 34.93 -4.03 25.34
C GLY A 426 33.64 -4.71 25.83
N TYR A 427 32.84 -4.05 26.67
CA TYR A 427 31.51 -4.50 27.06
C TYR A 427 30.44 -3.55 26.50
N ILE A 428 29.26 -4.07 26.16
CA ILE A 428 28.13 -3.28 25.67
C ILE A 428 27.08 -3.30 26.78
N ASP A 429 26.94 -2.19 27.52
CA ASP A 429 25.88 -1.99 28.51
C ASP A 429 24.86 -0.95 28.01
N LYS A 430 23.65 -0.95 28.60
CA LYS A 430 22.56 -0.03 28.25
C LYS A 430 22.75 1.41 28.78
N ASN A 431 23.80 1.67 29.56
CA ASN A 431 24.04 2.95 30.24
C ASN A 431 25.19 3.76 29.60
N ASN A 432 25.49 3.54 28.32
CA ASN A 432 26.61 4.20 27.66
C ASN A 432 26.37 5.72 27.52
N VAL A 433 27.34 6.53 27.95
CA VAL A 433 27.30 7.97 27.67
C VAL A 433 27.56 8.16 26.18
N SER A 434 26.64 8.84 25.51
CA SER A 434 26.68 9.01 24.06
C SER A 434 26.87 10.46 23.66
N PHE A 435 27.77 10.71 22.71
CA PHE A 435 28.17 12.04 22.25
C PHE A 435 27.88 12.20 20.77
N VAL A 436 27.32 13.34 20.38
CA VAL A 436 26.98 13.62 18.98
C VAL A 436 28.24 13.97 18.17
N GLU A 437 28.35 13.40 16.98
CA GLU A 437 29.35 13.77 15.98
C GLU A 437 28.78 14.78 14.99
N GLY A 438 29.66 15.49 14.28
CA GLY A 438 29.28 16.39 13.19
C GLY A 438 29.02 15.69 11.86
N ASP A 439 29.06 14.36 11.84
CA ASP A 439 29.18 13.55 10.62
C ASP A 439 27.95 12.64 10.46
N SER A 440 27.48 12.46 9.24
CA SER A 440 26.44 11.47 8.88
C SER A 440 27.04 10.19 8.31
N VAL A 441 28.28 10.25 7.83
CA VAL A 441 29.11 9.08 7.54
C VAL A 441 30.40 9.21 8.32
N SER A 442 30.54 8.42 9.39
CA SER A 442 31.67 8.52 10.31
C SER A 442 32.55 7.27 10.30
N TYR A 443 33.82 7.48 10.65
CA TYR A 443 34.80 6.40 10.83
C TYR A 443 35.39 6.46 12.23
N ARG A 444 35.47 5.32 12.90
CA ARG A 444 35.97 5.20 14.28
C ARG A 444 37.33 5.84 14.51
N GLY A 445 38.23 5.79 13.52
CA GLY A 445 39.56 6.42 13.61
C GLY A 445 39.52 7.93 13.84
N LEU A 446 38.40 8.59 13.49
CA LEU A 446 38.24 10.04 13.58
C LEU A 446 37.54 10.52 14.86
N GLN A 447 36.94 9.62 15.65
CA GLN A 447 36.22 9.95 16.88
C GLN A 447 37.07 10.76 17.87
N SER A 448 38.39 10.56 17.86
CA SER A 448 39.35 11.31 18.68
C SER A 448 39.45 12.80 18.34
N ALA A 449 38.85 13.27 17.23
CA ALA A 449 38.69 14.70 16.95
C ALA A 449 37.70 15.37 17.92
N TYR A 450 36.73 14.62 18.45
CA TYR A 450 35.69 15.14 19.34
C TYR A 450 36.10 15.16 20.83
N LEU A 451 37.34 14.75 21.14
CA LEU A 451 37.90 14.86 22.48
C LEU A 451 38.38 16.28 22.77
N MET A 452 38.26 16.70 24.03
CA MET A 452 38.86 17.94 24.50
C MET A 452 40.38 17.90 24.29
N PRO A 453 40.98 18.86 23.55
CA PRO A 453 42.42 18.92 23.39
C PRO A 453 43.14 19.08 24.73
N GLY A 454 44.22 18.33 24.94
CA GLY A 454 45.02 18.39 26.18
C GLY A 454 45.51 19.80 26.51
N ASP A 455 45.82 20.61 25.49
CA ASP A 455 46.21 22.02 25.62
C ASP A 455 45.17 22.90 26.33
N CYS A 456 43.89 22.51 26.29
CA CYS A 456 42.81 23.24 26.97
C CYS A 456 42.69 22.85 28.44
N ILE A 457 43.39 21.81 28.89
CA ILE A 457 43.32 21.26 30.25
C ILE A 457 44.56 21.75 31.02
N ILE A 458 44.48 22.95 31.58
CA ILE A 458 45.59 23.58 32.30
C ILE A 458 45.93 22.76 33.55
N GLY A 459 47.22 22.56 33.82
CA GLY A 459 47.73 21.78 34.95
C GLY A 459 47.94 20.29 34.65
N ILE A 460 47.11 19.69 33.80
CA ILE A 460 47.16 18.24 33.45
C ILE A 460 47.76 18.04 32.06
N GLY A 461 47.26 18.74 31.05
CA GLY A 461 47.82 18.74 29.70
C GLY A 461 47.52 17.50 28.83
N HIS A 462 46.71 16.55 29.30
CA HIS A 462 46.36 15.34 28.54
C HIS A 462 44.91 14.87 28.76
N ASN A 463 44.43 14.08 27.80
CA ASN A 463 43.14 13.41 27.77
C ASN A 463 43.34 12.04 27.09
N PRO A 464 43.02 10.90 27.72
CA PRO A 464 42.30 10.72 28.99
C PRO A 464 43.13 11.11 30.23
N MET A 465 42.44 11.20 31.38
CA MET A 465 43.04 11.45 32.70
C MET A 465 42.58 10.44 33.74
N THR A 466 43.23 10.42 34.90
CA THR A 466 42.83 9.61 36.06
C THR A 466 41.70 10.27 36.85
N ASP A 467 40.99 9.51 37.68
CA ASP A 467 39.94 10.06 38.55
C ASP A 467 40.47 11.19 39.48
N THR A 468 41.69 11.05 40.02
CA THR A 468 42.30 12.06 40.91
C THR A 468 42.64 13.36 40.16
N GLU A 469 43.11 13.25 38.92
CA GLU A 469 43.33 14.42 38.06
C GLU A 469 42.01 15.10 37.71
N TYR A 470 40.96 14.32 37.45
CA TYR A 470 39.63 14.85 37.17
C TYR A 470 39.01 15.57 38.39
N GLU A 471 39.14 15.03 39.59
CA GLU A 471 38.71 15.71 40.83
C GLU A 471 39.42 17.06 41.00
N SER A 472 40.73 17.11 40.73
CA SER A 472 41.52 18.35 40.76
C SER A 472 41.05 19.37 39.72
N LEU A 473 40.68 18.90 38.52
CA LEU A 473 40.11 19.73 37.46
C LEU A 473 38.74 20.32 37.85
N VAL A 474 37.87 19.52 38.46
CA VAL A 474 36.55 19.97 38.92
C VAL A 474 36.69 21.02 40.01
N GLU A 475 37.59 20.82 40.97
CA GLU A 475 37.87 21.79 42.02
C GLU A 475 38.38 23.11 41.46
N GLY A 476 39.38 23.09 40.58
CA GLY A 476 39.94 24.32 40.00
C GLY A 476 38.97 25.04 39.06
N ASN A 477 38.12 24.31 38.32
CA ASN A 477 37.05 24.90 37.51
C ASN A 477 35.99 25.63 38.36
N SER A 478 35.73 25.16 39.58
CA SER A 478 34.75 25.80 40.49
C SER A 478 35.22 27.15 41.03
N LYS A 479 36.53 27.43 40.99
CA LYS A 479 37.12 28.70 41.44
C LYS A 479 36.92 29.79 40.41
N LYS A 480 36.64 31.02 40.88
CA LYS A 480 36.67 32.22 40.03
C LYS A 480 38.07 32.43 39.48
N SER A 481 38.18 32.98 38.28
CA SER A 481 39.47 33.19 37.61
C SER A 481 40.49 33.98 38.46
N GLU A 482 40.04 34.86 39.35
CA GLU A 482 40.86 35.70 40.23
C GLU A 482 41.37 34.95 41.47
N ASP A 483 40.74 33.83 41.83
CA ASP A 483 41.08 33.00 42.99
C ASP A 483 41.97 31.79 42.61
N ARG A 484 42.28 31.61 41.32
CA ARG A 484 43.08 30.48 40.82
C ARG A 484 44.57 30.68 41.08
N THR A 485 45.25 29.64 41.56
CA THR A 485 46.71 29.59 41.73
C THR A 485 47.40 28.85 40.58
N GLU A 486 48.73 28.85 40.53
CA GLU A 486 49.50 28.10 39.53
C GLU A 486 49.35 26.57 39.66
N GLU A 487 48.88 26.07 40.81
CA GLU A 487 48.65 24.65 41.07
C GLU A 487 47.24 24.19 40.66
N ASP A 488 46.34 25.13 40.36
CA ASP A 488 44.95 24.81 40.03
C ASP A 488 44.81 24.28 38.59
N CYS A 489 44.07 23.18 38.46
CA CYS A 489 43.73 22.60 37.16
C CYS A 489 42.39 23.15 36.67
N TYR A 490 42.31 23.66 35.45
CA TYR A 490 41.07 24.23 34.90
C TYR A 490 41.03 24.17 33.37
N ILE A 491 39.84 24.36 32.80
CA ILE A 491 39.63 24.42 31.35
C ILE A 491 39.81 25.85 30.81
N ASP A 492 40.67 26.00 29.80
CA ASP A 492 40.84 27.23 29.02
C ASP A 492 40.71 26.93 27.52
N LEU A 493 39.52 27.19 26.97
CA LEU A 493 39.19 26.95 25.57
C LEU A 493 39.99 27.82 24.58
N THR A 494 40.56 28.95 25.05
CA THR A 494 41.30 29.88 24.19
C THR A 494 42.68 29.34 23.78
N ARG A 495 43.19 28.34 24.52
CA ARG A 495 44.47 27.69 24.26
C ARG A 495 44.50 26.94 22.96
N SER A 496 43.42 26.24 22.60
CA SER A 496 43.32 25.55 21.32
C SER A 496 43.66 26.48 20.15
N TYR A 497 43.00 27.64 20.08
CA TYR A 497 43.26 28.61 19.00
C TYR A 497 44.67 29.22 19.08
N SER A 498 45.13 29.57 20.29
CA SER A 498 46.45 30.17 20.51
C SER A 498 47.60 29.25 20.09
N ASN A 499 47.40 27.94 20.20
CA ASN A 499 48.36 26.92 19.81
C ASN A 499 48.18 26.44 18.35
N GLY A 500 47.37 27.14 17.54
CA GLY A 500 47.16 26.84 16.12
C GLY A 500 45.99 25.89 15.82
N GLY A 501 45.31 25.36 16.85
CA GLY A 501 44.10 24.55 16.74
C GLY A 501 42.82 25.35 16.48
N VAL A 502 41.68 24.68 16.59
CA VAL A 502 40.34 25.23 16.29
C VAL A 502 39.89 26.20 17.39
N ARG A 503 39.16 27.26 17.03
CA ARG A 503 38.59 28.19 18.02
C ARG A 503 37.33 27.62 18.69
N LEU A 504 37.52 26.78 19.71
CA LEU A 504 36.46 26.03 20.38
C LEU A 504 35.30 26.88 20.90
N THR A 505 35.56 28.11 21.35
CA THR A 505 34.53 29.05 21.85
C THR A 505 33.45 29.40 20.83
N ASN A 506 33.65 29.11 19.55
CA ASN A 506 32.65 29.32 18.50
C ASN A 506 31.63 28.16 18.40
N TYR A 507 31.95 26.99 18.96
CA TYR A 507 31.24 25.74 18.69
C TYR A 507 30.67 25.10 19.96
N VAL A 508 31.39 25.15 21.08
CA VAL A 508 30.98 24.49 22.34
C VAL A 508 30.06 25.35 23.21
N ASN A 509 29.25 24.72 24.05
CA ASN A 509 28.47 25.40 25.07
C ASN A 509 29.42 26.02 26.12
N LEU A 510 29.41 27.35 26.25
CA LEU A 510 30.36 28.06 27.11
C LEU A 510 30.12 27.82 28.62
N ASN A 511 28.91 27.42 29.02
CA ASN A 511 28.61 27.13 30.42
C ASN A 511 29.04 25.70 30.80
N GLU A 512 28.91 24.76 29.87
CA GLU A 512 29.24 23.35 30.03
C GLU A 512 30.01 22.87 28.79
N PRO A 513 31.30 23.19 28.65
CA PRO A 513 32.03 23.02 27.38
C PRO A 513 32.47 21.58 27.09
N TYR A 514 32.35 20.69 28.06
CA TYR A 514 32.70 19.29 27.92
C TYR A 514 31.68 18.38 28.59
N ARG A 515 31.61 17.13 28.12
CA ARG A 515 30.92 16.03 28.77
C ARG A 515 31.93 14.94 29.14
N VAL A 516 31.55 14.09 30.09
CA VAL A 516 32.47 13.17 30.76
C VAL A 516 32.06 11.73 30.52
N ALA A 517 33.00 10.90 30.06
CA ALA A 517 32.85 9.46 30.00
C ALA A 517 33.86 8.78 30.92
N TYR A 518 33.42 7.77 31.64
CA TYR A 518 34.27 6.97 32.50
C TYR A 518 34.47 5.60 31.86
N VAL A 519 35.73 5.17 31.73
CA VAL A 519 36.04 3.88 31.09
C VAL A 519 36.96 3.07 31.98
N THR A 520 36.55 1.84 32.26
CA THR A 520 37.34 0.87 33.02
C THR A 520 37.94 -0.16 32.06
N TYR A 521 39.27 -0.31 32.07
CA TYR A 521 39.99 -1.22 31.16
C TYR A 521 40.22 -2.64 31.71
N SER A 522 39.90 -2.90 32.99
CA SER A 522 40.00 -4.24 33.59
C SER A 522 38.88 -4.49 34.60
N ALA A 523 38.49 -5.76 34.78
CA ALA A 523 37.47 -6.16 35.77
C ALA A 523 37.90 -5.89 37.24
N SER A 524 39.19 -5.67 37.48
CA SER A 524 39.68 -5.09 38.73
C SER A 524 39.60 -3.56 38.65
N SER A 525 38.98 -2.92 39.63
CA SER A 525 38.75 -1.47 39.74
C SER A 525 40.00 -0.57 39.72
N ALA A 526 41.18 -1.11 39.42
CA ALA A 526 42.45 -0.40 39.34
C ALA A 526 42.70 0.06 37.91
N GLY A 527 42.16 1.23 37.55
CA GLY A 527 42.47 1.91 36.28
C GLY A 527 41.25 2.47 35.56
N LYS A 528 40.41 3.23 36.28
CA LYS A 528 39.33 4.02 35.69
C LYS A 528 39.95 5.26 35.04
N LEU A 529 39.68 5.44 33.74
CA LEU A 529 40.11 6.61 32.97
C LEU A 529 38.90 7.49 32.69
N VAL A 530 39.12 8.79 32.76
CA VAL A 530 38.12 9.83 32.50
C VAL A 530 38.45 10.47 31.16
N TYR A 531 37.48 10.44 30.25
CA TYR A 531 37.54 11.07 28.94
C TYR A 531 36.66 12.31 28.93
N LEU A 532 37.21 13.41 28.43
CA LEU A 532 36.46 14.65 28.20
C LEU A 532 36.15 14.78 26.71
N TYR A 533 34.86 14.78 26.38
CA TYR A 533 34.35 15.04 25.03
C TYR A 533 33.86 16.47 24.92
N LEU A 534 34.00 17.08 23.74
CA LEU A 534 33.48 18.43 23.48
C LEU A 534 31.95 18.42 23.59
N ASN A 535 31.39 19.40 24.29
CA ASN A 535 29.95 19.61 24.34
C ASN A 535 29.56 20.72 23.38
N PHE A 536 29.10 20.37 22.18
CA PHE A 536 28.68 21.36 21.18
C PHE A 536 27.44 22.14 21.62
N SER A 537 27.24 23.32 21.05
CA SER A 537 26.05 24.16 21.32
C SER A 537 24.81 23.68 20.58
N ASP A 538 25.00 23.12 19.40
CA ASP A 538 24.01 22.48 18.55
C ASP A 538 24.71 21.46 17.63
N THR A 539 23.92 20.62 16.96
CA THR A 539 24.48 19.55 16.11
C THR A 539 25.11 20.10 14.83
N ASP A 540 24.78 21.32 14.41
CA ASP A 540 25.39 21.95 13.24
C ASP A 540 26.75 22.56 13.57
N LYS A 541 26.92 23.03 14.80
CA LYS A 541 28.23 23.44 15.34
C LYS A 541 29.19 22.28 15.45
N ALA A 542 28.70 21.05 15.69
CA ALA A 542 29.53 19.86 15.60
C ALA A 542 30.05 19.64 14.17
N ALA A 543 29.17 19.78 13.16
CA ALA A 543 29.55 19.66 11.75
C ALA A 543 30.52 20.76 11.30
N GLU A 544 30.27 22.02 11.66
CA GLU A 544 31.16 23.17 11.36
C GLU A 544 32.52 23.02 12.06
N TYR A 545 32.53 22.55 13.31
CA TYR A 545 33.75 22.28 14.05
C TYR A 545 34.63 21.28 13.30
N PHE A 546 34.06 20.17 12.84
CA PHE A 546 34.83 19.14 12.16
C PHE A 546 35.39 19.62 10.81
N GLN A 547 34.66 20.48 10.09
CA GLN A 547 35.17 21.14 8.88
C GLN A 547 36.40 22.02 9.16
N GLU A 548 36.38 22.83 10.23
CA GLU A 548 37.57 23.62 10.63
C GLU A 548 38.71 22.72 11.14
N TYR A 549 38.36 21.63 11.84
CA TYR A 549 39.32 20.64 12.33
C TYR A 549 40.07 19.97 11.17
N GLU A 550 39.37 19.52 10.12
CA GLU A 550 39.98 18.95 8.92
C GLU A 550 40.88 19.97 8.22
N GLY A 551 40.42 21.21 8.05
CA GLY A 551 41.23 22.27 7.43
C GLY A 551 42.54 22.59 8.17
N LYS A 552 42.57 22.42 9.50
CA LYS A 552 43.78 22.64 10.33
C LYS A 552 44.64 21.40 10.52
N PHE A 553 44.01 20.23 10.63
CA PHE A 553 44.63 18.97 10.99
C PHE A 553 44.52 17.90 9.89
N GLY A 554 44.34 18.30 8.63
CA GLY A 554 44.10 17.37 7.51
C GLY A 554 45.17 16.29 7.34
N THR A 555 46.43 16.56 7.67
CA THR A 555 47.48 15.51 7.69
C THR A 555 47.21 14.43 8.75
N LEU A 556 46.75 14.84 9.94
CA LEU A 556 46.39 13.92 11.02
C LEU A 556 45.09 13.15 10.67
N VAL A 557 44.11 13.82 10.06
CA VAL A 557 42.89 13.17 9.55
C VAL A 557 43.24 12.11 8.51
N ASN A 558 44.09 12.42 7.53
CA ASN A 558 44.59 11.46 6.55
C ASN A 558 45.31 10.27 7.21
N GLN A 559 46.17 10.53 8.20
CA GLN A 559 46.86 9.46 8.94
C GLN A 559 45.90 8.56 9.72
N ARG A 560 44.84 9.14 10.31
CA ARG A 560 43.79 8.39 11.01
C ARG A 560 42.93 7.60 10.05
N MET A 561 42.54 8.17 8.91
CA MET A 561 41.78 7.44 7.89
C MET A 561 42.61 6.32 7.25
N ALA A 562 43.94 6.46 7.19
CA ALA A 562 44.82 5.39 6.73
C ALA A 562 44.75 4.12 7.60
N SER A 563 44.23 4.18 8.84
CA SER A 563 43.95 2.98 9.63
C SER A 563 42.81 2.14 9.10
N LEU A 564 42.03 2.64 8.13
CA LEU A 564 41.05 1.85 7.39
C LEU A 564 41.75 0.74 6.55
N GLY A 565 43.07 0.84 6.37
CA GLY A 565 43.87 -0.16 5.68
C GLY A 565 43.56 -0.17 4.19
N SER A 566 43.19 -1.34 3.66
CA SER A 566 42.82 -1.51 2.25
C SER A 566 41.38 -1.13 1.94
N GLY A 567 40.63 -0.65 2.94
CA GLY A 567 39.23 -0.22 2.78
C GLY A 567 39.08 1.09 2.01
N ARG A 568 37.85 1.39 1.59
CA ARG A 568 37.50 2.62 0.86
C ARG A 568 36.10 3.09 1.19
N VAL A 569 35.85 4.39 1.09
CA VAL A 569 34.54 5.02 1.27
C VAL A 569 34.30 5.97 0.11
N LEU A 570 33.39 5.61 -0.79
CA LEU A 570 33.17 6.29 -2.06
C LEU A 570 31.74 6.82 -2.16
N PHE A 571 31.61 8.02 -2.74
CA PHE A 571 30.33 8.71 -2.94
C PHE A 571 30.25 9.31 -4.34
N ASN A 572 29.03 9.57 -4.80
CA ASN A 572 28.76 10.52 -5.88
C ASN A 572 28.40 11.88 -5.26
N PRO A 573 29.27 12.90 -5.31
CA PRO A 573 29.03 14.17 -4.62
C PRO A 573 27.77 14.92 -5.08
N ALA A 574 27.32 14.67 -6.31
CA ALA A 574 26.14 15.34 -6.88
C ALA A 574 24.81 14.81 -6.33
N THR A 575 24.81 13.66 -5.65
CA THR A 575 23.59 12.98 -5.17
C THR A 575 23.44 12.98 -3.65
N ILE A 576 24.43 13.55 -2.92
CA ILE A 576 24.42 13.59 -1.46
C ILE A 576 23.46 14.67 -0.97
N VAL A 577 22.51 14.26 -0.13
CA VAL A 577 21.66 15.11 0.68
C VAL A 577 21.89 14.72 2.13
N SER A 578 22.57 15.55 2.92
CA SER A 578 22.92 15.19 4.29
C SER A 578 22.93 16.36 5.26
N THR A 579 22.51 16.10 6.50
CA THR A 579 22.52 17.06 7.62
C THR A 579 23.87 17.12 8.35
N GLY A 580 24.70 16.08 8.24
CA GLY A 580 26.07 16.02 8.76
C GLY A 580 27.10 15.97 7.63
N ASN A 581 28.39 15.98 7.98
CA ASN A 581 29.44 15.80 6.99
C ASN A 581 29.53 14.32 6.55
N CYS A 582 29.89 14.09 5.29
CA CYS A 582 30.22 12.75 4.80
C CYS A 582 31.73 12.66 4.51
N ILE A 583 32.40 11.71 5.15
CA ILE A 583 33.85 11.53 5.02
C ILE A 583 34.15 10.39 4.04
N GLY A 584 34.81 10.73 2.94
CA GLY A 584 35.27 9.79 1.92
C GLY A 584 36.75 9.47 2.05
N TYR A 585 37.13 8.30 1.56
CA TYR A 585 38.51 7.82 1.60
C TYR A 585 38.77 6.90 0.42
N GLU A 586 39.79 7.22 -0.36
CA GLU A 586 40.26 6.38 -1.46
C GLU A 586 41.79 6.36 -1.48
N ASP A 587 42.38 5.18 -1.70
CA ASP A 587 43.81 5.06 -1.96
C ASP A 587 44.09 5.44 -3.42
N VAL A 588 44.52 6.68 -3.63
CA VAL A 588 44.90 7.19 -4.96
C VAL A 588 46.41 7.08 -5.16
N ALA A 589 46.83 6.81 -6.41
CA ALA A 589 48.24 6.72 -6.78
C ALA A 589 48.96 8.06 -6.49
N GLY A 590 49.61 8.17 -5.33
CA GLY A 590 50.17 9.41 -4.80
C GLY A 590 49.97 9.61 -3.29
N GLY A 591 49.14 8.77 -2.65
CA GLY A 591 48.84 8.76 -1.22
C GLY A 591 47.33 8.66 -0.98
N ALA A 592 46.93 8.18 0.20
CA ALA A 592 45.52 8.10 0.56
C ALA A 592 44.85 9.49 0.57
N GLY A 593 43.74 9.64 -0.16
CA GLY A 593 43.00 10.88 -0.30
C GLY A 593 41.74 10.85 0.56
N VAL A 594 41.71 11.65 1.63
CA VAL A 594 40.47 11.97 2.34
C VAL A 594 39.73 13.06 1.59
N SER A 595 38.42 12.87 1.42
CA SER A 595 37.51 13.88 0.88
C SER A 595 36.44 14.19 1.91
N LEU A 596 36.26 15.46 2.25
CA LEU A 596 35.17 15.90 3.11
C LEU A 596 34.06 16.51 2.24
N TYR A 597 32.85 15.96 2.35
CA TYR A 597 31.64 16.54 1.78
C TYR A 597 30.84 17.19 2.91
N PRO A 598 30.82 18.53 2.99
CA PRO A 598 30.05 19.24 4.02
C PRO A 598 28.56 18.91 3.95
N ALA A 599 27.87 19.04 5.07
CA ALA A 599 26.41 19.00 5.12
C ALA A 599 25.80 19.93 4.04
N ASN A 600 24.87 19.39 3.26
CA ASN A 600 24.23 20.12 2.17
C ASN A 600 23.05 20.95 2.73
N ARG A 601 23.34 22.21 3.08
CA ARG A 601 22.43 23.15 3.75
C ARG A 601 21.39 23.79 2.84
N ASP A 602 21.32 23.40 1.56
CA ASP A 602 20.34 23.95 0.62
C ASP A 602 18.91 23.40 0.88
N TYR A 603 18.79 22.30 1.63
CA TYR A 603 17.51 21.77 2.10
C TYR A 603 17.09 22.44 3.41
N ASN A 604 15.84 22.90 3.50
CA ASN A 604 15.33 23.45 4.74
C ASN A 604 15.05 22.30 5.73
N ASP A 605 15.16 22.57 7.03
CA ASP A 605 14.84 21.60 8.09
C ASP A 605 13.43 20.99 7.90
N SER A 606 12.48 21.79 7.41
CA SER A 606 11.12 21.32 7.10
C SER A 606 11.06 20.25 6.01
N ASP A 607 11.96 20.26 5.02
CA ASP A 607 11.98 19.23 3.98
C ASP A 607 12.44 17.88 4.54
N VAL A 608 13.41 17.93 5.46
CA VAL A 608 13.90 16.75 6.19
C VAL A 608 12.82 16.19 7.13
N GLU A 609 12.14 17.05 7.88
CA GLU A 609 11.04 16.66 8.78
C GLU A 609 9.85 16.05 8.02
N ASN A 610 9.48 16.63 6.88
CA ASN A 610 8.40 16.10 6.03
C ASN A 610 8.75 14.72 5.48
N MET A 611 9.97 14.57 4.93
CA MET A 611 10.46 13.29 4.42
C MET A 611 10.51 12.22 5.52
N GLN A 612 10.99 12.59 6.71
CA GLN A 612 11.01 11.71 7.87
C GLN A 612 9.60 11.23 8.23
N THR A 613 8.63 12.15 8.29
CA THR A 613 7.25 11.86 8.66
C THR A 613 6.58 10.94 7.62
N GLU A 614 6.77 11.21 6.34
CA GLU A 614 6.24 10.38 5.25
C GLU A 614 6.77 8.94 5.33
N LEU A 615 8.10 8.79 5.34
CA LEU A 615 8.74 7.47 5.33
C LEU A 615 8.51 6.70 6.64
N ALA A 616 8.47 7.38 7.79
CA ALA A 616 8.12 6.76 9.07
C ALA A 616 6.69 6.22 9.06
N THR A 617 5.74 6.94 8.46
CA THR A 617 4.34 6.50 8.35
C THR A 617 4.25 5.26 7.45
N LYS A 618 4.90 5.26 6.28
CA LYS A 618 4.94 4.09 5.38
C LYS A 618 5.57 2.87 6.05
N TYR A 619 6.69 3.06 6.75
CA TYR A 619 7.36 1.97 7.48
C TYR A 619 6.46 1.35 8.55
N VAL A 620 5.74 2.17 9.33
CA VAL A 620 4.75 1.67 10.29
C VAL A 620 3.63 0.92 9.58
N GLY A 621 3.09 1.46 8.48
CA GLY A 621 2.05 0.78 7.71
C GLY A 621 2.48 -0.61 7.20
N LEU A 622 3.66 -0.67 6.58
CA LEU A 622 4.25 -1.91 6.07
C LEU A 622 4.52 -2.93 7.19
N THR A 623 5.03 -2.49 8.34
CA THR A 623 5.35 -3.38 9.47
C THR A 623 4.15 -3.73 10.35
N SER A 624 2.99 -3.10 10.13
CA SER A 624 1.73 -3.40 10.82
C SER A 624 0.70 -4.12 9.94
N GLY A 625 0.77 -4.00 8.61
CA GLY A 625 -0.22 -4.61 7.71
C GLY A 625 0.28 -4.94 6.30
N LEU A 626 1.58 -4.88 6.02
CA LEU A 626 2.16 -5.06 4.67
C LEU A 626 1.65 -4.07 3.61
N ASP A 627 1.12 -2.93 4.04
CA ASP A 627 0.56 -1.88 3.18
C ASP A 627 1.07 -0.52 3.66
N GLU A 628 1.67 0.26 2.75
CA GLU A 628 2.18 1.61 3.02
C GLU A 628 1.10 2.57 3.52
N ALA A 629 -0.16 2.36 3.12
CA ALA A 629 -1.30 3.18 3.49
C ALA A 629 -2.07 2.64 4.72
N TYR A 630 -1.56 1.58 5.37
CA TYR A 630 -2.26 0.95 6.48
C TYR A 630 -2.47 1.93 7.64
N SER A 631 -3.74 2.25 7.91
CA SER A 631 -4.18 3.17 8.97
C SER A 631 -4.86 2.45 10.14
N GLY A 632 -4.80 1.12 10.18
CA GLY A 632 -5.41 0.31 11.24
C GLY A 632 -4.62 0.37 12.55
N VAL A 633 -5.20 -0.18 13.62
CA VAL A 633 -4.49 -0.29 14.91
C VAL A 633 -3.39 -1.34 14.75
N SER A 634 -2.14 -0.99 15.10
CA SER A 634 -1.04 -1.96 15.13
C SER A 634 -1.33 -3.07 16.14
N SER A 635 -1.38 -4.31 15.68
CA SER A 635 -1.33 -5.50 16.53
C SER A 635 0.07 -5.70 17.11
N GLU A 636 0.17 -6.53 18.16
CA GLU A 636 1.46 -6.95 18.72
C GLU A 636 2.31 -7.68 17.67
N TYR A 637 1.67 -8.54 16.89
CA TYR A 637 2.23 -9.36 15.81
C TYR A 637 1.72 -8.85 14.46
N LEU A 638 2.59 -8.73 13.45
CA LEU A 638 2.16 -8.45 12.07
C LEU A 638 1.25 -9.57 11.58
N THR A 639 1.59 -10.84 11.86
CA THR A 639 0.82 -11.97 11.34
C THR A 639 -0.64 -11.95 11.77
N ASP A 640 -0.97 -11.29 12.88
CA ASP A 640 -2.35 -11.10 13.34
C ASP A 640 -3.17 -10.12 12.48
N SER A 641 -2.52 -9.29 11.67
CA SER A 641 -3.23 -8.47 10.66
C SER A 641 -3.67 -9.30 9.45
N ILE A 642 -2.99 -10.44 9.20
CA ILE A 642 -3.18 -11.27 8.00
C ILE A 642 -3.98 -12.54 8.33
N VAL A 643 -3.65 -13.19 9.44
CA VAL A 643 -4.17 -14.49 9.85
C VAL A 643 -4.79 -14.38 11.25
N ASP A 644 -5.99 -14.93 11.41
CA ASP A 644 -6.59 -15.16 12.71
C ASP A 644 -5.93 -16.36 13.40
N MET A 645 -4.79 -16.10 14.02
CA MET A 645 -4.00 -17.07 14.77
C MET A 645 -4.76 -17.69 15.95
N SER A 646 -5.89 -17.11 16.39
CA SER A 646 -6.73 -17.72 17.44
C SER A 646 -7.40 -19.02 16.99
N LYS A 647 -7.62 -19.18 15.68
CA LYS A 647 -8.22 -20.39 15.08
C LYS A 647 -7.21 -21.54 14.92
N VAL A 648 -5.91 -21.24 14.97
CA VAL A 648 -4.84 -22.24 14.84
C VAL A 648 -4.75 -23.05 16.14
N ASN A 649 -4.93 -24.37 16.03
CA ASN A 649 -4.92 -25.28 17.18
C ASN A 649 -3.49 -25.64 17.60
N ASP A 650 -3.18 -25.52 18.89
CA ASP A 650 -1.84 -25.77 19.44
C ASP A 650 -1.37 -27.23 19.30
N ASN A 651 -2.31 -28.19 19.26
CA ASN A 651 -2.05 -29.63 19.32
C ASN A 651 -2.38 -30.40 18.03
N ARG A 652 -2.76 -29.73 16.94
CA ARG A 652 -3.19 -30.38 15.69
C ARG A 652 -2.44 -29.79 14.52
N VAL A 653 -1.75 -30.64 13.76
CA VAL A 653 -1.26 -30.31 12.42
C VAL A 653 -2.39 -30.64 11.45
N ASP A 654 -2.98 -29.61 10.82
CA ASP A 654 -3.86 -29.83 9.68
C ASP A 654 -2.98 -29.89 8.43
N VAL A 655 -2.86 -31.09 7.85
CA VAL A 655 -2.07 -31.37 6.66
C VAL A 655 -2.99 -31.95 5.63
N ASP A 656 -3.08 -31.31 4.47
CA ASP A 656 -3.57 -31.94 3.25
C ASP A 656 -2.45 -31.89 2.23
N LEU A 657 -1.97 -33.08 1.85
CA LEU A 657 -1.01 -33.30 0.76
C LEU A 657 -1.75 -33.75 -0.50
N GLY A 658 -3.03 -33.38 -0.62
CA GLY A 658 -3.93 -33.84 -1.65
C GLY A 658 -3.54 -33.36 -3.05
N SER A 659 -3.50 -34.30 -4.00
CA SER A 659 -3.64 -34.00 -5.41
C SER A 659 -5.05 -33.43 -5.63
N LEU A 660 -5.17 -32.11 -5.75
CA LEU A 660 -6.34 -31.50 -6.37
C LEU A 660 -6.43 -32.09 -7.80
N GLU A 661 -7.61 -32.56 -8.22
CA GLU A 661 -7.83 -33.06 -9.57
C GLU A 661 -7.58 -31.93 -10.59
N GLY A 662 -6.33 -31.76 -11.01
CA GLY A 662 -5.88 -30.68 -11.89
C GLY A 662 -4.46 -30.17 -11.58
N ILE A 663 -3.46 -30.79 -12.22
CA ILE A 663 -2.10 -30.30 -12.59
C ILE A 663 -1.15 -29.71 -11.52
N TYR A 664 -1.59 -29.30 -10.32
CA TYR A 664 -0.67 -28.82 -9.26
C TYR A 664 -0.85 -29.60 -7.94
N GLU A 665 0.22 -30.22 -7.46
CA GLU A 665 0.33 -30.67 -6.06
C GLU A 665 0.45 -29.42 -5.16
N GLN A 666 -0.67 -28.90 -4.69
CA GLN A 666 -0.71 -27.77 -3.76
C GLN A 666 -1.07 -28.28 -2.35
N ALA A 667 -0.18 -28.04 -1.39
CA ALA A 667 -0.35 -28.47 -0.01
C ALA A 667 -0.64 -27.27 0.90
N TYR A 668 -1.24 -27.53 2.06
CA TYR A 668 -1.22 -26.57 3.16
C TYR A 668 -0.82 -27.28 4.46
N LEU A 669 -0.16 -26.54 5.35
CA LEU A 669 0.25 -27.02 6.67
C LEU A 669 -0.09 -25.96 7.71
N ILE A 670 -0.95 -26.29 8.68
CA ILE A 670 -1.36 -25.38 9.73
C ILE A 670 -1.10 -26.03 11.09
N THR A 671 -0.32 -25.37 11.95
CA THR A 671 0.10 -25.91 13.26
C THR A 671 0.26 -24.81 14.30
N GLY A 672 -0.09 -25.09 15.56
CA GLY A 672 0.24 -24.18 16.67
C GLY A 672 1.57 -24.52 17.38
N SER A 673 2.28 -25.55 16.93
CA SER A 673 3.60 -25.96 17.45
C SER A 673 4.72 -25.70 16.43
N ASP A 674 5.98 -25.82 16.87
CA ASP A 674 7.15 -25.79 15.99
C ASP A 674 7.10 -26.91 14.94
N ILE A 675 7.62 -26.67 13.74
CA ILE A 675 7.58 -27.63 12.63
C ILE A 675 8.89 -27.65 11.84
N GLU A 676 9.30 -28.85 11.44
CA GLU A 676 10.42 -29.08 10.52
C GLU A 676 9.90 -29.62 9.18
N ILE A 677 10.23 -28.94 8.08
CA ILE A 677 9.88 -29.35 6.72
C ILE A 677 11.07 -30.11 6.11
N THR A 678 10.83 -31.36 5.74
CA THR A 678 11.86 -32.31 5.28
C THR A 678 11.67 -32.76 3.83
N SER A 679 10.68 -32.21 3.12
CA SER A 679 10.38 -32.53 1.73
C SER A 679 9.96 -31.28 0.96
N ASN A 680 10.21 -31.25 -0.35
CA ASN A 680 9.75 -30.19 -1.24
C ASN A 680 8.25 -29.98 -1.09
N MET A 681 7.83 -28.72 -1.08
CA MET A 681 6.44 -28.33 -0.86
C MET A 681 6.10 -27.13 -1.74
N THR A 682 4.93 -27.17 -2.38
CA THR A 682 4.30 -26.02 -3.00
C THR A 682 3.01 -25.71 -2.26
N GLY A 683 2.87 -24.53 -1.63
CA GLY A 683 1.72 -24.28 -0.78
C GLY A 683 1.86 -23.20 0.29
N ILE A 684 1.02 -23.30 1.32
CA ILE A 684 0.99 -22.37 2.46
C ILE A 684 1.34 -23.08 3.77
N ILE A 685 2.24 -22.50 4.55
CA ILE A 685 2.57 -22.94 5.90
C ILE A 685 2.13 -21.84 6.89
N ILE A 686 1.34 -22.20 7.90
CA ILE A 686 0.95 -21.31 9.01
C ILE A 686 1.36 -21.95 10.33
N ALA A 687 2.23 -21.28 11.08
CA ALA A 687 2.73 -21.76 12.37
C ALA A 687 2.64 -20.69 13.47
N LYS A 688 2.16 -21.06 14.67
CA LYS A 688 2.42 -20.24 15.87
C LYS A 688 3.84 -20.42 16.42
N GLY A 689 4.42 -21.58 16.16
CA GLY A 689 5.78 -21.94 16.54
C GLY A 689 6.83 -21.46 15.54
N ASP A 690 8.04 -21.98 15.71
CA ASP A 690 9.16 -21.80 14.79
C ASP A 690 9.03 -22.76 13.60
N VAL A 691 9.40 -22.31 12.39
CA VAL A 691 9.41 -23.11 11.16
C VAL A 691 10.85 -23.34 10.76
N SER A 692 11.27 -24.60 10.66
CA SER A 692 12.60 -24.97 10.18
C SER A 692 12.50 -25.74 8.87
N ILE A 693 13.33 -25.41 7.89
CA ILE A 693 13.33 -26.09 6.59
C ILE A 693 14.68 -26.74 6.39
N ALA A 694 14.66 -28.06 6.21
CA ALA A 694 15.86 -28.85 6.06
C ALA A 694 16.64 -28.47 4.79
N GLY A 695 17.94 -28.74 4.80
CA GLY A 695 18.82 -28.42 3.68
C GLY A 695 18.47 -29.17 2.40
N GLY A 696 18.48 -28.46 1.27
CA GLY A 696 18.24 -29.03 -0.05
C GLY A 696 16.76 -29.21 -0.40
N ILE A 697 15.88 -28.52 0.33
CA ILE A 697 14.44 -28.47 0.07
C ILE A 697 14.11 -27.24 -0.76
N ASP A 698 13.35 -27.46 -1.84
CA ASP A 698 12.76 -26.39 -2.65
C ASP A 698 11.35 -26.11 -2.14
N PHE A 699 11.13 -24.91 -1.63
CA PHE A 699 9.83 -24.44 -1.17
C PHE A 699 9.24 -23.40 -2.13
N LYS A 700 7.97 -23.58 -2.51
CA LYS A 700 7.24 -22.64 -3.36
C LYS A 700 5.94 -22.21 -2.69
N GLY A 701 5.68 -20.92 -2.53
CA GLY A 701 4.46 -20.41 -1.89
C GLY A 701 4.76 -19.50 -0.71
N LEU A 702 4.02 -19.63 0.39
CA LEU A 702 4.05 -18.67 1.51
C LEU A 702 4.23 -19.37 2.87
N ILE A 703 5.15 -18.86 3.68
CA ILE A 703 5.37 -19.27 5.07
C ILE A 703 4.96 -18.12 6.00
N ILE A 704 4.05 -18.37 6.92
CA ILE A 704 3.62 -17.43 7.96
C ILE A 704 3.94 -18.05 9.32
N ALA A 705 4.82 -17.42 10.10
CA ALA A 705 5.21 -17.88 11.42
C ALA A 705 5.17 -16.76 12.46
N ARG A 706 4.56 -17.01 13.63
CA ARG A 706 4.77 -16.14 14.80
C ARG A 706 6.17 -16.31 15.40
N GLY A 707 6.76 -17.49 15.20
CA GLY A 707 8.12 -17.80 15.63
C GLY A 707 9.19 -17.41 14.61
N ASN A 708 10.37 -17.98 14.79
CA ASN A 708 11.49 -17.83 13.86
C ASN A 708 11.29 -18.70 12.61
N VAL A 709 11.87 -18.30 11.49
CA VAL A 709 11.93 -19.11 10.27
C VAL A 709 13.39 -19.42 9.94
N ILE A 710 13.75 -20.70 9.99
CA ILE A 710 15.10 -21.21 9.75
C ILE A 710 15.18 -21.77 8.33
N VAL A 711 15.98 -21.14 7.48
CA VAL A 711 16.04 -21.41 6.05
C VAL A 711 17.37 -22.01 5.59
N ASN A 712 17.32 -22.92 4.62
CA ASN A 712 18.47 -23.61 4.04
C ASN A 712 18.14 -24.16 2.65
N GLY A 713 18.09 -23.30 1.64
CA GLY A 713 17.79 -23.73 0.27
C GLY A 713 17.23 -22.63 -0.61
N THR A 714 16.32 -23.04 -1.50
CA THR A 714 15.67 -22.16 -2.47
C THR A 714 14.20 -21.96 -2.11
N TYR A 715 13.78 -20.70 -2.07
CA TYR A 715 12.43 -20.28 -1.70
C TYR A 715 11.88 -19.41 -2.83
N THR A 716 10.68 -19.72 -3.30
CA THR A 716 10.04 -18.96 -4.38
C THR A 716 8.59 -18.64 -4.02
N ALA A 717 8.19 -17.37 -4.04
CA ALA A 717 6.80 -17.00 -3.91
C ALA A 717 5.98 -17.62 -5.05
N ALA A 718 4.74 -17.99 -4.77
CA ALA A 718 3.81 -18.48 -5.79
C ALA A 718 2.49 -17.71 -5.67
N PRO A 719 2.45 -16.42 -6.07
CA PRO A 719 1.35 -15.51 -5.73
C PRO A 719 -0.02 -16.03 -6.21
N ASP A 720 -0.08 -16.58 -7.43
CA ASP A 720 -1.30 -17.15 -8.00
C ASP A 720 -1.80 -18.35 -7.17
N SER A 721 -0.91 -19.28 -6.83
CA SER A 721 -1.24 -20.49 -6.06
C SER A 721 -1.63 -20.14 -4.62
N VAL A 722 -0.92 -19.21 -4.00
CA VAL A 722 -1.18 -18.75 -2.63
C VAL A 722 -2.51 -18.02 -2.56
N SER A 723 -2.77 -17.09 -3.49
CA SER A 723 -4.06 -16.39 -3.59
C SER A 723 -5.22 -17.35 -3.82
N TYR A 724 -5.03 -18.36 -4.68
CA TYR A 724 -6.04 -19.38 -4.91
C TYR A 724 -6.37 -20.16 -3.63
N LEU A 725 -5.36 -20.61 -2.88
CA LEU A 725 -5.55 -21.32 -1.61
C LEU A 725 -6.23 -20.44 -0.55
N ILE A 726 -5.86 -19.16 -0.45
CA ILE A 726 -6.46 -18.23 0.51
C ILE A 726 -7.94 -17.98 0.21
N LEU A 727 -8.31 -17.81 -1.06
CA LEU A 727 -9.66 -17.42 -1.46
C LEU A 727 -10.62 -18.59 -1.67
N ASN A 728 -10.13 -19.76 -2.07
CA ASN A 728 -10.99 -20.85 -2.55
C ASN A 728 -10.91 -22.14 -1.71
N HIS A 729 -9.85 -22.32 -0.92
CA HIS A 729 -9.66 -23.59 -0.20
C HIS A 729 -10.44 -23.57 1.13
N GLU A 730 -11.48 -24.41 1.25
CA GLU A 730 -12.43 -24.44 2.38
C GLU A 730 -11.77 -24.51 3.76
N LYS A 731 -10.60 -25.16 3.86
CA LYS A 731 -9.85 -25.29 5.12
C LYS A 731 -8.81 -24.18 5.36
N VAL A 732 -8.36 -23.44 4.35
CA VAL A 732 -7.34 -22.39 4.50
C VAL A 732 -8.00 -21.02 4.65
N MET A 733 -9.01 -20.73 3.83
CA MET A 733 -9.77 -19.47 3.85
C MET A 733 -10.23 -19.04 5.26
N PRO A 734 -10.72 -19.92 6.16
CA PRO A 734 -11.20 -19.48 7.47
C PRO A 734 -10.12 -18.88 8.38
N PHE A 735 -8.84 -19.14 8.11
CA PHE A 735 -7.73 -18.61 8.89
C PHE A 735 -7.34 -17.20 8.49
N PHE A 736 -7.58 -16.77 7.25
CA PHE A 736 -7.18 -15.45 6.79
C PHE A 736 -8.22 -14.39 7.17
N LYS A 737 -7.74 -13.21 7.56
CA LYS A 737 -8.56 -12.02 7.79
C LYS A 737 -8.71 -11.30 6.45
N LEU A 738 -9.66 -11.77 5.65
CA LEU A 738 -10.07 -11.02 4.46
C LEU A 738 -10.82 -9.78 4.96
N GLN A 739 -10.41 -8.59 4.50
CA GLN A 739 -11.24 -7.41 4.70
C GLN A 739 -12.54 -7.64 3.92
N THR A 740 -13.56 -8.10 4.62
CA THR A 740 -14.93 -7.71 4.30
C THR A 740 -14.97 -6.23 4.63
N GLU A 741 -15.20 -5.35 3.65
CA GLU A 741 -15.60 -3.99 3.97
C GLU A 741 -16.73 -4.08 5.00
N GLU A 742 -16.44 -3.72 6.26
CA GLU A 742 -17.46 -3.55 7.29
C GLU A 742 -18.26 -2.31 6.87
N GLY A 743 -19.22 -2.55 5.98
CA GLY A 743 -19.94 -1.51 5.27
C GLY A 743 -21.04 -2.03 4.36
N TYR A 744 -21.05 -3.31 3.96
CA TYR A 744 -22.20 -3.92 3.31
C TYR A 744 -22.37 -5.36 3.80
N GLY A 745 -23.62 -5.73 4.07
CA GLY A 745 -23.97 -7.04 4.60
C GLY A 745 -23.44 -8.17 3.72
N THR A 746 -23.30 -9.35 4.33
CA THR A 746 -23.12 -10.66 3.68
C THR A 746 -23.68 -10.67 2.25
N GLY A 747 -22.82 -10.48 1.25
CA GLY A 747 -23.22 -10.29 -0.13
C GLY A 747 -22.55 -11.34 -1.00
N ASP A 748 -23.33 -12.34 -1.40
CA ASP A 748 -23.09 -13.11 -2.61
C ASP A 748 -22.79 -12.16 -3.78
N VAL A 749 -21.81 -12.49 -4.63
CA VAL A 749 -21.63 -11.85 -5.95
C VAL A 749 -22.99 -11.83 -6.64
N GLN A 750 -23.54 -10.64 -6.91
CA GLN A 750 -24.85 -10.47 -7.55
C GLN A 750 -24.66 -10.34 -9.06
N ALA A 751 -25.53 -10.99 -9.85
CA ALA A 751 -25.56 -10.91 -11.32
C ALA A 751 -25.52 -9.50 -11.92
N THR A 752 -25.95 -8.50 -11.14
CA THR A 752 -26.10 -7.10 -11.58
C THR A 752 -24.79 -6.44 -12.01
N ASP A 753 -23.64 -6.96 -11.57
CA ASP A 753 -22.32 -6.43 -11.93
C ASP A 753 -21.75 -7.05 -13.22
N ILE A 754 -22.32 -8.18 -13.67
CA ILE A 754 -21.84 -8.96 -14.82
C ILE A 754 -22.80 -8.85 -16.01
N ILE A 755 -24.09 -8.59 -15.73
CA ILE A 755 -25.15 -8.54 -16.74
C ILE A 755 -25.91 -7.23 -16.61
N SER A 756 -26.08 -6.54 -17.73
CA SER A 756 -27.10 -5.50 -17.86
C SER A 756 -28.16 -5.95 -18.87
N ILE A 757 -29.42 -5.74 -18.51
CA ILE A 757 -30.56 -6.03 -19.38
C ILE A 757 -31.12 -4.71 -19.90
N ASP A 758 -31.10 -4.52 -21.22
CA ASP A 758 -31.61 -3.32 -21.88
C ASP A 758 -32.87 -3.60 -22.69
N TYR A 759 -33.69 -2.56 -22.85
CA TYR A 759 -34.90 -2.58 -23.67
C TYR A 759 -34.59 -2.07 -25.08
N GLU A 760 -34.87 -2.90 -26.09
CA GLU A 760 -34.84 -2.46 -27.49
C GLU A 760 -36.22 -2.51 -28.14
N ASN A 761 -36.44 -1.68 -29.16
CA ASN A 761 -37.68 -1.66 -29.96
C ASN A 761 -38.97 -1.39 -29.16
N TRP A 762 -38.89 -0.61 -28.08
CA TRP A 762 -40.02 -0.23 -27.23
C TRP A 762 -41.17 0.40 -28.03
N LYS A 763 -42.34 -0.23 -28.00
CA LYS A 763 -43.56 0.23 -28.67
C LYS A 763 -44.72 0.28 -27.69
N LYS A 764 -45.44 1.41 -27.73
CA LYS A 764 -46.73 1.60 -27.06
C LYS A 764 -47.82 1.67 -28.13
N ASN A 765 -48.90 0.91 -27.93
CA ASN A 765 -50.14 1.00 -28.73
C ASN A 765 -51.07 2.12 -28.26
#